data_AF-A0A0U5JYB1-F1
#
_entry.id   AF-A0A0U5JYB1-F1
#
_cell.length_a   1.000
_cell.length_b   1.000
_cell.length_c   1.000
_cell.angle_alpha   90.00
_cell.angle_beta   90.00
_cell.angle_gamma   90.00
#
_symmetry.space_group_name_H-M   'P 1'
#
loop_
_entity.id
_entity.type
_entity.pdbx_description
1 polymer ?
#
loop_
_entity_poly.entity_id
_entity_poly.type
_entity_poly.pdbx_seq_one_letter_code
_entity_poly.pdbx_strand_id
1 'polypeptide(L)'
;MTKNIKKNTKLALTAAAVAATTVATGAIATTAHADQVNANVNTNTNTQTTQGQSDLKTAQDQSRQNYADAKSANDAAQTDLNNAKSANVNAENQQTAASAQEAQDAIAQQNAQDSVNAASDALAQAQSDAAKTASDPAAVDKAQSDANAASQANSQAQTDLNQASENVKTAQDQAGKAQASVNQAQDQVTQANNNVKTASDAVSQAQTDLNNAKSHQQALSDAQQAVNSAQSQKDAADTNVNNAQNDFNSKQSAANSAKTNLDNAKKTLADLKNNDNEPIQQTIQVSSDWINLMKSIQNRLVSPSNTTDMSFTNDEGNQYVQLGHVIANNNHYISDPTQAAIPLHINEDGTLSKNDQIDATRFVVNIVNSIRQQLGFPTLDITENSLEMGTKIAQQYNKDNWNIFPYKIVNGELHWDLNDPHLETHDQSAIYNNGGGNEAASEGIHTVNYKIPGDDMSDAISITYPKNWATNRDQLHQELYNDIIGWIFEDGHQPGHAEVLLSLHTTNANIVSSHASIQFDKYNQVHFNIEKDQPDNSAVISLNNNSSSNNANQIKSAQTAVNNAQSAYDAAQAALAQAQTALDQAKSAQASAQSKLAQAHANLQRVQAETPSVDDAQAKLTAVQNKLASAKQMAQNAQKALENAQATKANADHALEQAENTLNGAKTKAANAQVALKQANDKLNAVLGANKKIEDAQAKLDAAKAALQVAKSNHDTSAKKLSKAKDAVKTAQDNLAKAQAHADATAKALANAKEALITDAKVYHDSISIKPVTIHKGENVPAPEIANPTAADPTQSLVMGAYLKLAASKLDTIPTGTTAAWSNKAQLASDAQIVGNHQEGATVTFPDGSTMTLNVPLVVLNTETPVTPTNPGKPDHGKTDDHDTTPTTPSKPDQGKTNDHGTTPTTPSKPDQGKTDDHGTTPTTPSKPDQGKADDHKGDDSHTATPSNPTTPSKPSDNSHVTTPKGDTKTDTTTNTTLPSDAHVVDGQVVNAQGQVIPGFKVENGTIVATNNSATAASVNTTAPVASATTMTREQYRASQNNKTNTDAKTLPQTGNHNQAGLVGLGIATLISMFGLAATNKKY
;
A
#
# COMPACT_ATOMS: atom_id res chain seq x y z
N MET A 1 37.32 -22.82 12.93
CA MET A 1 38.66 -22.68 12.34
C MET A 1 39.49 -23.89 12.73
N THR A 2 40.29 -24.44 11.81
CA THR A 2 41.16 -25.60 12.06
C THR A 2 42.38 -25.50 11.14
N LYS A 3 43.47 -26.21 11.46
CA LYS A 3 44.83 -26.15 10.86
C LYS A 3 45.73 -25.06 11.49
N ASN A 4 47.04 -25.25 11.66
CA ASN A 4 47.84 -26.47 11.43
C ASN A 4 49.11 -26.50 12.27
N ILE A 5 49.60 -27.70 12.59
CA ILE A 5 51.00 -27.93 12.98
C ILE A 5 51.85 -28.11 11.70
N LYS A 6 53.05 -27.55 11.73
CA LYS A 6 54.22 -27.77 10.85
C LYS A 6 55.39 -28.12 11.80
N LYS A 7 56.50 -28.77 11.45
CA LYS A 7 57.15 -29.05 10.15
C LYS A 7 58.28 -30.09 10.37
N ASN A 8 58.64 -30.89 9.36
CA ASN A 8 59.99 -31.50 9.15
C ASN A 8 60.52 -32.46 10.27
N THR A 9 61.65 -33.19 10.16
CA THR A 9 62.85 -33.05 9.30
C THR A 9 63.52 -34.41 8.97
N LYS A 10 64.29 -34.49 7.88
CA LYS A 10 65.20 -35.60 7.52
C LYS A 10 66.68 -35.19 7.69
N LEU A 11 67.49 -36.12 8.21
CA LEU A 11 68.93 -36.31 7.91
C LEU A 11 69.10 -37.84 7.65
N ALA A 12 69.91 -38.37 6.72
CA ALA A 12 71.35 -38.23 6.47
C ALA A 12 72.17 -38.79 7.66
N LEU A 13 73.17 -39.66 7.53
CA LEU A 13 74.07 -40.09 6.42
C LEU A 13 74.04 -41.65 6.23
N THR A 14 74.91 -42.35 5.48
CA THR A 14 75.46 -42.26 4.09
C THR A 14 76.47 -43.41 3.88
N ALA A 15 76.25 -44.29 2.90
CA ALA A 15 77.21 -45.24 2.28
C ALA A 15 77.94 -46.26 3.21
N ALA A 16 78.61 -47.33 2.73
CA ALA A 16 78.80 -47.84 1.36
C ALA A 16 78.58 -49.38 1.31
N ALA A 17 78.50 -49.96 0.11
CA ALA A 17 78.30 -51.40 -0.14
C ALA A 17 79.11 -51.86 -1.38
N VAL A 18 78.78 -53.04 -1.96
CA VAL A 18 79.30 -53.62 -3.24
C VAL A 18 80.69 -54.27 -3.10
N ALA A 19 81.02 -55.45 -3.65
CA ALA A 19 80.31 -56.64 -4.21
C ALA A 19 81.37 -57.80 -4.29
N ALA A 20 81.10 -59.12 -4.35
CA ALA A 20 80.45 -59.93 -5.41
C ALA A 20 81.03 -59.68 -6.83
N THR A 21 81.21 -60.66 -7.75
CA THR A 21 80.59 -62.00 -7.90
C THR A 21 81.34 -62.91 -8.93
N THR A 22 81.22 -64.25 -8.85
CA THR A 22 81.21 -65.28 -9.98
C THR A 22 82.41 -65.47 -10.95
N VAL A 23 82.63 -66.59 -11.69
CA VAL A 23 82.43 -68.07 -11.54
C VAL A 23 83.00 -68.83 -12.80
N ALA A 24 83.23 -70.17 -12.72
CA ALA A 24 83.37 -71.17 -13.83
C ALA A 24 84.67 -71.19 -14.71
N THR A 25 85.14 -72.30 -15.34
CA THR A 25 84.94 -73.79 -15.23
C THR A 25 86.01 -74.61 -16.01
N GLY A 26 86.41 -75.81 -15.53
CA GLY A 26 86.94 -76.97 -16.32
C GLY A 26 88.46 -77.02 -16.64
N ALA A 27 89.07 -78.15 -17.10
CA ALA A 27 88.72 -79.59 -17.04
C ALA A 27 89.89 -80.54 -17.46
N ILE A 28 90.16 -81.61 -16.66
CA ILE A 28 90.64 -83.00 -16.97
C ILE A 28 91.84 -83.27 -17.94
N ALA A 29 92.88 -84.02 -17.52
CA ALA A 29 93.43 -85.25 -18.19
C ALA A 29 94.73 -85.86 -17.54
N THR A 30 94.99 -87.14 -17.87
CA THR A 30 95.86 -88.24 -17.34
C THR A 30 97.40 -88.14 -17.67
N THR A 31 98.35 -89.10 -17.45
CA THR A 31 98.30 -90.61 -17.41
C THR A 31 99.60 -91.32 -16.89
N ALA A 32 99.42 -92.55 -16.33
CA ALA A 32 100.22 -93.80 -16.49
C ALA A 32 101.59 -94.10 -15.77
N HIS A 33 101.91 -95.41 -15.71
CA HIS A 33 103.07 -96.10 -15.07
C HIS A 33 103.86 -96.98 -16.07
N ALA A 34 105.06 -97.47 -15.68
CA ALA A 34 105.71 -98.70 -16.19
C ALA A 34 106.72 -99.29 -15.15
N ASP A 35 107.26 -100.50 -15.41
CA ASP A 35 107.95 -101.40 -14.44
C ASP A 35 109.09 -102.22 -15.14
N GLN A 36 110.02 -102.85 -14.38
CA GLN A 36 110.59 -104.22 -14.56
C GLN A 36 112.02 -104.52 -14.00
N VAL A 37 112.06 -105.35 -12.96
CA VAL A 37 112.65 -106.73 -12.88
C VAL A 37 114.09 -107.05 -13.41
N ASN A 38 115.00 -107.31 -12.45
CA ASN A 38 115.95 -108.44 -12.27
C ASN A 38 116.71 -109.11 -13.45
N ALA A 39 118.01 -109.40 -13.21
CA ALA A 39 118.75 -110.50 -13.84
C ALA A 39 119.73 -111.18 -12.83
N ASN A 40 119.89 -112.50 -12.94
CA ASN A 40 120.75 -113.36 -12.12
C ASN A 40 121.40 -114.43 -13.02
N VAL A 41 122.64 -114.88 -12.75
CA VAL A 41 123.16 -116.23 -13.09
C VAL A 41 124.55 -116.49 -12.45
N ASN A 42 124.93 -117.76 -12.35
CA ASN A 42 126.06 -118.33 -11.59
C ASN A 42 126.89 -119.30 -12.49
N THR A 43 127.91 -119.97 -11.92
CA THR A 43 128.65 -121.18 -12.37
C THR A 43 129.83 -120.97 -13.35
N ASN A 44 131.12 -121.14 -13.02
CA ASN A 44 131.89 -122.25 -12.39
C ASN A 44 132.48 -123.29 -13.41
N THR A 45 133.67 -123.81 -13.08
CA THR A 45 134.34 -125.09 -13.48
C THR A 45 135.24 -125.22 -14.74
N ASN A 46 136.50 -125.66 -14.50
CA ASN A 46 137.41 -126.52 -15.32
C ASN A 46 137.77 -126.16 -16.78
N THR A 47 139.03 -126.28 -17.27
CA THR A 47 139.88 -127.49 -17.20
C THR A 47 141.39 -127.20 -17.43
N GLN A 48 142.26 -127.90 -16.67
CA GLN A 48 143.70 -128.18 -16.84
C GLN A 48 144.51 -127.50 -17.98
N THR A 49 145.49 -126.65 -17.64
CA THR A 49 146.93 -127.00 -17.60
C THR A 49 147.78 -125.83 -17.05
N THR A 50 148.98 -126.14 -16.53
CA THR A 50 150.01 -125.15 -16.09
C THR A 50 149.59 -124.20 -14.94
N GLN A 51 149.21 -124.80 -13.80
CA GLN A 51 148.72 -124.10 -12.61
C GLN A 51 149.85 -123.37 -11.83
N GLY A 52 150.02 -122.05 -11.99
CA GLY A 52 151.01 -121.31 -11.17
C GLY A 52 151.03 -119.77 -11.21
N GLN A 53 150.59 -119.10 -12.28
CA GLN A 53 150.85 -117.65 -12.47
C GLN A 53 149.61 -116.73 -12.40
N SER A 54 148.46 -117.21 -11.89
CA SER A 54 147.18 -116.48 -12.04
C SER A 54 146.77 -115.54 -10.90
N ASP A 55 147.21 -115.78 -9.66
CA ASP A 55 146.39 -115.38 -8.51
C ASP A 55 146.62 -113.94 -7.99
N LEU A 56 147.80 -113.35 -8.24
CA LEU A 56 148.15 -112.03 -7.69
C LEU A 56 147.37 -110.88 -8.36
N LYS A 57 147.14 -110.96 -9.67
CA LYS A 57 146.47 -109.92 -10.46
C LYS A 57 145.00 -109.72 -10.03
N THR A 58 144.30 -110.82 -9.76
CA THR A 58 142.88 -110.84 -9.36
C THR A 58 142.65 -110.11 -8.03
N ALA A 59 143.58 -110.23 -7.08
CA ALA A 59 143.47 -109.61 -5.75
C ALA A 59 143.54 -108.07 -5.78
N GLN A 60 144.33 -107.49 -6.69
CA GLN A 60 144.45 -106.03 -6.82
C GLN A 60 143.16 -105.40 -7.37
N ASP A 61 142.52 -106.02 -8.37
CA ASP A 61 141.36 -105.44 -9.05
C ASP A 61 140.08 -105.51 -8.21
N GLN A 62 139.86 -106.60 -7.46
CA GLN A 62 138.69 -106.73 -6.58
C GLN A 62 138.66 -105.65 -5.49
N SER A 63 139.83 -105.23 -4.98
CA SER A 63 139.92 -104.18 -3.95
C SER A 63 139.46 -102.81 -4.49
N ARG A 64 139.73 -102.51 -5.76
CA ARG A 64 139.36 -101.23 -6.39
C ARG A 64 137.84 -101.05 -6.54
N GLN A 65 137.10 -102.11 -6.89
CA GLN A 65 135.64 -102.03 -7.09
C GLN A 65 134.90 -101.69 -5.78
N ASN A 66 135.25 -102.34 -4.68
CA ASN A 66 134.57 -102.22 -3.38
C ASN A 66 134.52 -100.77 -2.85
N TYR A 67 135.50 -99.94 -3.20
CA TYR A 67 135.53 -98.52 -2.82
C TYR A 67 134.55 -97.65 -3.62
N ALA A 68 134.32 -97.97 -4.91
CA ALA A 68 133.42 -97.22 -5.77
C ALA A 68 131.94 -97.40 -5.35
N ASP A 69 131.53 -98.65 -5.11
CA ASP A 69 130.15 -98.98 -4.75
C ASP A 69 129.72 -98.32 -3.43
N ALA A 70 130.64 -98.32 -2.45
CA ALA A 70 130.42 -97.69 -1.14
C ALA A 70 130.26 -96.17 -1.22
N LYS A 71 130.81 -95.50 -2.24
CA LYS A 71 130.59 -94.05 -2.44
C LYS A 71 129.20 -93.76 -2.98
N SER A 72 128.76 -94.48 -4.01
CA SER A 72 127.45 -94.29 -4.64
C SER A 72 126.31 -94.48 -3.63
N ALA A 73 126.43 -95.44 -2.72
CA ALA A 73 125.46 -95.65 -1.64
C ALA A 73 125.31 -94.44 -0.69
N ASN A 74 126.43 -93.80 -0.34
CA ASN A 74 126.44 -92.62 0.53
C ASN A 74 125.77 -91.39 -0.12
N ASP A 75 126.08 -91.13 -1.39
CA ASP A 75 125.54 -89.96 -2.10
C ASP A 75 124.01 -90.07 -2.29
N ALA A 76 123.49 -91.29 -2.45
CA ALA A 76 122.06 -91.57 -2.49
C ALA A 76 121.38 -91.30 -1.13
N ALA A 77 121.89 -91.87 -0.03
CA ALA A 77 121.31 -91.70 1.30
C ALA A 77 121.29 -90.23 1.77
N GLN A 78 122.30 -89.44 1.38
CA GLN A 78 122.35 -88.00 1.64
C GLN A 78 121.26 -87.20 0.89
N THR A 79 120.77 -87.72 -0.24
CA THR A 79 119.65 -87.13 -1.00
C THR A 79 118.30 -87.38 -0.31
N ASP A 80 118.05 -88.61 0.15
CA ASP A 80 116.82 -88.97 0.87
C ASP A 80 116.62 -88.12 2.14
N LEU A 81 117.70 -87.87 2.89
CA LEU A 81 117.70 -87.02 4.07
C LEU A 81 117.24 -85.58 3.76
N ASN A 82 117.63 -85.02 2.60
CA ASN A 82 117.23 -83.67 2.23
C ASN A 82 115.75 -83.63 1.78
N ASN A 83 115.29 -84.65 1.04
CA ASN A 83 113.88 -84.80 0.68
C ASN A 83 112.97 -84.91 1.93
N ALA A 84 113.39 -85.69 2.93
CA ALA A 84 112.62 -85.86 4.17
C ALA A 84 112.55 -84.56 5.02
N LYS A 85 113.59 -83.71 5.01
CA LYS A 85 113.56 -82.38 5.64
C LYS A 85 112.50 -81.48 5.02
N SER A 86 112.45 -81.40 3.68
CA SER A 86 111.46 -80.60 2.96
C SER A 86 110.02 -81.11 3.17
N ALA A 87 109.83 -82.43 3.24
CA ALA A 87 108.53 -83.03 3.55
C ALA A 87 108.01 -82.61 4.95
N ASN A 88 108.90 -82.53 5.94
CA ASN A 88 108.54 -82.12 7.30
C ASN A 88 108.02 -80.67 7.38
N VAL A 89 108.77 -79.72 6.81
CA VAL A 89 108.39 -78.30 6.81
C VAL A 89 107.04 -78.08 6.09
N ASN A 90 106.78 -78.80 5.02
CA ASN A 90 105.50 -78.73 4.29
C ASN A 90 104.31 -79.29 5.07
N ALA A 91 104.53 -80.22 6.01
CA ALA A 91 103.48 -80.68 6.93
C ALA A 91 103.24 -79.65 8.05
N GLU A 92 104.29 -79.08 8.64
CA GLU A 92 104.21 -78.12 9.74
C GLU A 92 103.52 -76.81 9.32
N ASN A 93 103.76 -76.36 8.08
CA ASN A 93 103.02 -75.26 7.46
C ASN A 93 101.51 -75.55 7.31
N GLN A 94 101.14 -76.77 6.90
CA GLN A 94 99.73 -77.17 6.76
C GLN A 94 99.02 -77.28 8.13
N GLN A 95 99.70 -77.76 9.17
CA GLN A 95 99.19 -77.71 10.55
C GLN A 95 98.93 -76.27 11.01
N THR A 96 99.86 -75.37 10.70
CA THR A 96 99.75 -73.94 11.09
C THR A 96 98.54 -73.28 10.40
N ALA A 97 98.34 -73.51 9.10
CA ALA A 97 97.18 -73.00 8.37
C ALA A 97 95.85 -73.58 8.90
N ALA A 98 95.81 -74.87 9.25
CA ALA A 98 94.62 -75.49 9.81
C ALA A 98 94.25 -74.95 11.21
N SER A 99 95.24 -74.63 12.05
CA SER A 99 95.02 -73.97 13.35
C SER A 99 94.42 -72.58 13.19
N ALA A 100 94.91 -71.79 12.24
CA ALA A 100 94.43 -70.43 12.01
C ALA A 100 92.95 -70.39 11.56
N GLN A 101 92.54 -71.35 10.74
CA GLN A 101 91.15 -71.45 10.27
C GLN A 101 90.20 -71.88 11.41
N GLU A 102 90.57 -72.88 12.22
CA GLU A 102 89.73 -73.33 13.33
C GLU A 102 89.50 -72.22 14.37
N ALA A 103 90.53 -71.45 14.72
CA ALA A 103 90.40 -70.29 15.60
C ALA A 103 89.46 -69.20 15.05
N GLN A 104 89.44 -68.97 13.72
CA GLN A 104 88.49 -68.04 13.10
C GLN A 104 87.06 -68.57 13.14
N ASP A 105 86.85 -69.85 12.85
CA ASP A 105 85.52 -70.47 12.89
C ASP A 105 84.97 -70.54 14.33
N ALA A 106 85.84 -70.68 15.35
CA ALA A 106 85.47 -70.60 16.76
C ALA A 106 84.95 -69.20 17.14
N ILE A 107 85.62 -68.14 16.68
CA ILE A 107 85.19 -66.75 16.88
C ILE A 107 83.86 -66.48 16.15
N ALA A 108 83.70 -67.01 14.93
CA ALA A 108 82.45 -66.91 14.19
C ALA A 108 81.28 -67.61 14.90
N GLN A 109 81.53 -68.79 15.51
CA GLN A 109 80.55 -69.48 16.34
C GLN A 109 80.13 -68.66 17.57
N GLN A 110 81.08 -68.02 18.26
CA GLN A 110 80.77 -67.18 19.43
C GLN A 110 79.94 -65.94 19.04
N ASN A 111 80.36 -65.19 18.01
CA ASN A 111 79.64 -64.02 17.52
C ASN A 111 78.19 -64.35 17.10
N ALA A 112 77.97 -65.53 16.51
CA ALA A 112 76.63 -66.01 16.17
C ALA A 112 75.80 -66.41 17.40
N GLN A 113 76.45 -66.91 18.47
CA GLN A 113 75.79 -67.24 19.74
C GLN A 113 75.34 -65.96 20.47
N ASP A 114 76.18 -64.92 20.47
CA ASP A 114 75.85 -63.62 21.07
C ASP A 114 74.73 -62.91 20.29
N SER A 115 74.69 -63.10 18.96
CA SER A 115 73.59 -62.63 18.11
C SER A 115 72.24 -63.28 18.44
N VAL A 116 72.24 -64.58 18.82
CA VAL A 116 71.03 -65.27 19.30
C VAL A 116 70.57 -64.71 20.64
N ASN A 117 71.49 -64.44 21.56
CA ASN A 117 71.18 -63.90 22.87
C ASN A 117 70.52 -62.51 22.74
N ALA A 118 71.14 -61.60 21.99
CA ALA A 118 70.61 -60.24 21.76
C ALA A 118 69.23 -60.24 21.05
N ALA A 119 68.99 -61.19 20.14
CA ALA A 119 67.68 -61.35 19.50
C ALA A 119 66.61 -61.92 20.45
N SER A 120 67.01 -62.73 21.43
CA SER A 120 66.13 -63.26 22.48
C SER A 120 65.73 -62.17 23.48
N ASP A 121 66.66 -61.31 23.89
CA ASP A 121 66.38 -60.17 24.76
C ASP A 121 65.43 -59.17 24.10
N ALA A 122 65.61 -58.91 22.79
CA ALA A 122 64.72 -58.07 22.01
C ALA A 122 63.27 -58.62 21.93
N LEU A 123 63.11 -59.95 21.84
CA LEU A 123 61.80 -60.60 21.89
C LEU A 123 61.17 -60.48 23.28
N ALA A 124 61.92 -60.72 24.35
CA ALA A 124 61.45 -60.58 25.72
C ALA A 124 61.00 -59.14 26.04
N GLN A 125 61.74 -58.13 25.56
CA GLN A 125 61.35 -56.73 25.69
C GLN A 125 60.06 -56.42 24.89
N ALA A 126 59.93 -56.92 23.66
CA ALA A 126 58.72 -56.74 22.85
C ALA A 126 57.47 -57.39 23.51
N GLN A 127 57.64 -58.55 24.16
CA GLN A 127 56.58 -59.21 24.93
C GLN A 127 56.21 -58.41 26.19
N SER A 128 57.20 -57.83 26.90
CA SER A 128 57.00 -57.00 28.09
C SER A 128 56.24 -55.70 27.79
N ASP A 129 56.60 -55.00 26.70
CA ASP A 129 55.90 -53.78 26.28
C ASP A 129 54.50 -54.06 25.73
N ALA A 130 54.28 -55.23 25.12
CA ALA A 130 52.95 -55.70 24.75
C ALA A 130 52.09 -55.98 26.00
N ALA A 131 52.62 -56.65 27.02
CA ALA A 131 51.90 -56.91 28.28
C ALA A 131 51.49 -55.64 29.04
N LYS A 132 52.24 -54.53 28.88
CA LYS A 132 51.86 -53.19 29.36
C LYS A 132 50.72 -52.52 28.59
N THR A 133 50.40 -52.98 27.39
CA THR A 133 49.48 -52.32 26.46
C THR A 133 48.23 -53.15 26.15
N ALA A 134 48.32 -54.48 26.24
CA ALA A 134 47.28 -55.44 25.84
C ALA A 134 47.33 -56.73 26.68
N SER A 135 46.95 -56.65 27.95
CA SER A 135 46.92 -57.79 28.90
C SER A 135 45.51 -58.32 29.23
N ASP A 136 44.48 -57.89 28.50
CA ASP A 136 43.10 -58.38 28.68
C ASP A 136 42.34 -58.38 27.33
N PRO A 137 41.85 -59.55 26.84
CA PRO A 137 40.93 -59.60 25.70
C PRO A 137 39.67 -58.76 25.89
N ALA A 138 39.14 -58.67 27.12
CA ALA A 138 37.98 -57.84 27.42
C ALA A 138 38.28 -56.33 27.30
N ALA A 139 39.55 -55.91 27.26
CA ALA A 139 39.90 -54.52 26.92
C ALA A 139 39.74 -54.23 25.41
N VAL A 140 39.93 -55.23 24.53
CA VAL A 140 39.64 -55.12 23.09
C VAL A 140 38.13 -55.10 22.89
N ASP A 141 37.41 -56.05 23.47
CA ASP A 141 35.95 -56.12 23.38
C ASP A 141 35.28 -54.88 24.00
N LYS A 142 35.81 -54.36 25.11
CA LYS A 142 35.35 -53.09 25.68
C LYS A 142 35.67 -51.90 24.78
N ALA A 143 36.85 -51.81 24.17
CA ALA A 143 37.16 -50.72 23.24
C ALA A 143 36.23 -50.73 22.01
N GLN A 144 35.91 -51.92 21.49
CA GLN A 144 34.95 -52.09 20.40
C GLN A 144 33.51 -51.80 20.85
N SER A 145 33.13 -52.20 22.06
CA SER A 145 31.81 -51.92 22.65
C SER A 145 31.61 -50.43 22.95
N ASP A 146 32.61 -49.77 23.53
CA ASP A 146 32.63 -48.31 23.76
C ASP A 146 32.52 -47.55 22.42
N ALA A 147 33.20 -48.00 21.37
CA ALA A 147 33.09 -47.43 20.02
C ALA A 147 31.70 -47.66 19.39
N ASN A 148 31.13 -48.85 19.53
CA ASN A 148 29.79 -49.18 19.04
C ASN A 148 28.71 -48.36 19.78
N ALA A 149 28.81 -48.25 21.10
CA ALA A 149 27.91 -47.44 21.92
C ALA A 149 28.02 -45.95 21.60
N ALA A 150 29.24 -45.42 21.41
CA ALA A 150 29.45 -44.05 20.95
C ALA A 150 28.91 -43.82 19.53
N SER A 151 28.96 -44.82 18.64
CA SER A 151 28.40 -44.76 17.29
C SER A 151 26.86 -44.71 17.30
N GLN A 152 26.22 -45.51 18.16
CA GLN A 152 24.78 -45.48 18.39
C GLN A 152 24.34 -44.15 19.03
N ALA A 153 25.07 -43.66 20.04
CA ALA A 153 24.80 -42.36 20.67
C ALA A 153 24.95 -41.19 19.69
N ASN A 154 25.95 -41.24 18.81
CA ASN A 154 26.14 -40.28 17.72
C ASN A 154 24.99 -40.34 16.69
N SER A 155 24.53 -41.54 16.34
CA SER A 155 23.39 -41.74 15.43
C SER A 155 22.10 -41.18 16.03
N GLN A 156 21.80 -41.48 17.29
CA GLN A 156 20.62 -40.93 17.97
C GLN A 156 20.70 -39.40 18.11
N ALA A 157 21.86 -38.85 18.47
CA ALA A 157 22.02 -37.40 18.58
C ALA A 157 21.86 -36.68 17.22
N GLN A 158 22.18 -37.35 16.11
CA GLN A 158 21.88 -36.84 14.76
C GLN A 158 20.38 -36.90 14.44
N THR A 159 19.67 -37.96 14.85
CA THR A 159 18.20 -38.04 14.75
C THR A 159 17.52 -36.92 15.56
N ASP A 160 17.94 -36.71 16.80
CA ASP A 160 17.44 -35.63 17.67
C ASP A 160 17.65 -34.24 17.04
N LEU A 161 18.81 -34.02 16.42
CA LEU A 161 19.16 -32.80 15.70
C LEU A 161 18.29 -32.58 14.45
N ASN A 162 18.00 -33.64 13.70
CA ASN A 162 17.11 -33.58 12.55
C ASN A 162 15.67 -33.24 13.00
N GLN A 163 15.13 -33.94 13.99
CA GLN A 163 13.78 -33.69 14.52
C GLN A 163 13.64 -32.28 15.09
N ALA A 164 14.64 -31.79 15.84
CA ALA A 164 14.62 -30.42 16.35
C ALA A 164 14.66 -29.36 15.23
N SER A 165 15.31 -29.67 14.09
CA SER A 165 15.32 -28.79 12.91
C SER A 165 13.96 -28.75 12.21
N GLU A 166 13.26 -29.88 12.10
CA GLU A 166 11.89 -29.95 11.57
C GLU A 166 10.86 -29.27 12.50
N ASN A 167 11.05 -29.37 13.81
CA ASN A 167 10.22 -28.68 14.80
C ASN A 167 10.37 -27.15 14.67
N VAL A 168 11.59 -26.63 14.49
CA VAL A 168 11.82 -25.20 14.20
C VAL A 168 11.10 -24.77 12.93
N LYS A 169 11.27 -25.52 11.82
CA LYS A 169 10.57 -25.20 10.57
C LYS A 169 9.04 -25.18 10.76
N THR A 170 8.50 -26.16 11.47
CA THR A 170 7.06 -26.25 11.75
C THR A 170 6.56 -25.05 12.56
N ALA A 171 7.33 -24.59 13.54
CA ALA A 171 7.00 -23.40 14.31
C ALA A 171 7.14 -22.10 13.49
N GLN A 172 8.13 -21.99 12.61
CA GLN A 172 8.25 -20.88 11.64
C GLN A 172 7.03 -20.82 10.70
N ASP A 173 6.60 -21.97 10.17
CA ASP A 173 5.38 -22.09 9.34
C ASP A 173 4.11 -21.68 10.11
N GLN A 174 4.03 -21.93 11.42
CA GLN A 174 2.91 -21.49 12.27
C GLN A 174 2.96 -19.99 12.60
N ALA A 175 4.13 -19.44 12.96
CA ALA A 175 4.31 -18.01 13.21
C ALA A 175 4.00 -17.17 11.95
N GLY A 176 4.41 -17.64 10.77
CA GLY A 176 4.07 -17.03 9.49
C GLY A 176 2.55 -17.03 9.20
N LYS A 177 1.86 -18.14 9.48
CA LYS A 177 0.39 -18.23 9.35
C LYS A 177 -0.32 -17.30 10.35
N ALA A 178 0.14 -17.23 11.59
CA ALA A 178 -0.44 -16.35 12.60
C ALA A 178 -0.24 -14.85 12.23
N GLN A 179 0.91 -14.47 11.69
CA GLN A 179 1.14 -13.13 11.14
C GLN A 179 0.19 -12.82 9.97
N ALA A 180 -0.07 -13.78 9.08
CA ALA A 180 -1.04 -13.60 7.99
C ALA A 180 -2.46 -13.36 8.54
N SER A 181 -2.87 -14.07 9.60
CA SER A 181 -4.15 -13.83 10.29
C SER A 181 -4.21 -12.44 10.95
N VAL A 182 -3.11 -11.95 11.55
CA VAL A 182 -3.02 -10.59 12.08
C VAL A 182 -3.24 -9.55 10.97
N ASN A 183 -2.58 -9.71 9.83
CA ASN A 183 -2.72 -8.80 8.69
C ASN A 183 -4.18 -8.78 8.19
N GLN A 184 -4.78 -9.95 7.99
CA GLN A 184 -6.17 -10.07 7.52
C GLN A 184 -7.18 -9.44 8.51
N ALA A 185 -6.95 -9.55 9.82
CA ALA A 185 -7.78 -8.90 10.83
C ALA A 185 -7.57 -7.37 10.85
N GLN A 186 -6.34 -6.89 10.58
CA GLN A 186 -6.03 -5.46 10.44
C GLN A 186 -6.77 -4.84 9.24
N ASP A 187 -6.86 -5.56 8.12
CA ASP A 187 -7.64 -5.16 6.94
C ASP A 187 -9.14 -5.12 7.25
N GLN A 188 -9.67 -6.12 7.98
CA GLN A 188 -11.07 -6.15 8.42
C GLN A 188 -11.42 -4.98 9.35
N VAL A 189 -10.55 -4.63 10.31
CA VAL A 189 -10.71 -3.43 11.15
C VAL A 189 -10.75 -2.16 10.30
N THR A 190 -9.85 -2.06 9.32
CA THR A 190 -9.78 -0.90 8.40
C THR A 190 -11.06 -0.77 7.57
N GLN A 191 -11.55 -1.87 6.98
CA GLN A 191 -12.79 -1.87 6.21
C GLN A 191 -14.02 -1.58 7.08
N ALA A 192 -14.10 -2.14 8.29
CA ALA A 192 -15.20 -1.87 9.20
C ALA A 192 -15.23 -0.41 9.69
N ASN A 193 -14.07 0.21 9.96
CA ASN A 193 -13.98 1.63 10.28
C ASN A 193 -14.39 2.54 9.11
N ASN A 194 -14.03 2.18 7.87
CA ASN A 194 -14.52 2.88 6.68
C ASN A 194 -16.05 2.78 6.55
N ASN A 195 -16.63 1.61 6.83
CA ASN A 195 -18.10 1.45 6.86
C ASN A 195 -18.76 2.29 7.96
N VAL A 196 -18.13 2.43 9.14
CA VAL A 196 -18.60 3.34 10.21
C VAL A 196 -18.57 4.79 9.73
N LYS A 197 -17.49 5.24 9.07
CA LYS A 197 -17.42 6.61 8.52
C LYS A 197 -18.52 6.84 7.49
N THR A 198 -18.64 5.97 6.48
CA THR A 198 -19.67 6.10 5.42
C THR A 198 -21.08 6.14 5.99
N ALA A 199 -21.39 5.30 6.99
CA ALA A 199 -22.69 5.34 7.66
C ALA A 199 -22.90 6.61 8.50
N SER A 200 -21.84 7.18 9.08
CA SER A 200 -21.90 8.44 9.83
C SER A 200 -22.11 9.65 8.91
N ASP A 201 -21.41 9.69 7.77
CA ASP A 201 -21.60 10.73 6.74
C ASP A 201 -23.05 10.69 6.22
N ALA A 202 -23.60 9.49 5.99
CA ALA A 202 -24.99 9.29 5.58
C ALA A 202 -26.03 9.74 6.64
N VAL A 203 -25.73 9.61 7.94
CA VAL A 203 -26.58 10.16 9.01
C VAL A 203 -26.60 11.70 8.94
N SER A 204 -25.45 12.35 8.73
CA SER A 204 -25.38 13.81 8.58
C SER A 204 -26.16 14.31 7.36
N GLN A 205 -26.11 13.59 6.23
CA GLN A 205 -26.91 13.93 5.05
C GLN A 205 -28.41 13.74 5.32
N ALA A 206 -28.83 12.60 5.87
CA ALA A 206 -30.26 12.35 6.15
C ALA A 206 -30.83 13.34 7.19
N GLN A 207 -30.02 13.81 8.14
CA GLN A 207 -30.39 14.87 9.08
C GLN A 207 -30.54 16.23 8.38
N THR A 208 -29.74 16.50 7.36
CA THR A 208 -29.84 17.70 6.51
C THR A 208 -31.11 17.65 5.65
N ASP A 209 -31.37 16.51 5.00
CA ASP A 209 -32.59 16.26 4.21
C ASP A 209 -33.86 16.47 5.06
N LEU A 210 -33.86 15.96 6.31
CA LEU A 210 -34.97 16.13 7.26
C LEU A 210 -35.17 17.58 7.70
N ASN A 211 -34.08 18.34 7.86
CA ASN A 211 -34.18 19.77 8.20
C ASN A 211 -34.73 20.57 6.99
N ASN A 212 -34.30 20.25 5.78
CA ASN A 212 -34.81 20.84 4.55
C ASN A 212 -36.31 20.55 4.36
N ALA A 213 -36.74 19.30 4.60
CA ALA A 213 -38.15 18.90 4.55
C ALA A 213 -39.02 19.70 5.55
N LYS A 214 -38.52 19.93 6.78
CA LYS A 214 -39.23 20.72 7.80
C LYS A 214 -39.30 22.21 7.43
N SER A 215 -38.21 22.80 6.96
CA SER A 215 -38.19 24.18 6.45
C SER A 215 -39.14 24.37 5.28
N HIS A 216 -39.21 23.38 4.37
CA HIS A 216 -40.15 23.39 3.26
C HIS A 216 -41.61 23.31 3.75
N GLN A 217 -41.92 22.42 4.70
CA GLN A 217 -43.27 22.30 5.28
C GLN A 217 -43.72 23.60 5.98
N GLN A 218 -42.81 24.34 6.62
CA GLN A 218 -43.09 25.67 7.14
C GLN A 218 -43.36 26.68 6.02
N ALA A 219 -42.52 26.73 4.99
CA ALA A 219 -42.70 27.64 3.84
C ALA A 219 -44.04 27.39 3.10
N LEU A 220 -44.51 26.15 3.06
CA LEU A 220 -45.83 25.78 2.52
C LEU A 220 -46.98 26.34 3.37
N SER A 221 -46.86 26.24 4.70
CA SER A 221 -47.81 26.84 5.65
C SER A 221 -47.85 28.37 5.52
N ASP A 222 -46.69 29.00 5.45
CA ASP A 222 -46.55 30.46 5.31
C ASP A 222 -47.13 30.96 3.98
N ALA A 223 -46.88 30.23 2.88
CA ALA A 223 -47.47 30.53 1.57
C ALA A 223 -49.00 30.38 1.57
N GLN A 224 -49.53 29.38 2.27
CA GLN A 224 -50.98 29.19 2.41
C GLN A 224 -51.61 30.31 3.27
N GLN A 225 -50.96 30.76 4.34
CA GLN A 225 -51.39 31.93 5.11
C GLN A 225 -51.33 33.23 4.28
N ALA A 226 -50.30 33.39 3.44
CA ALA A 226 -50.18 34.53 2.54
C ALA A 226 -51.32 34.59 1.51
N VAL A 227 -51.72 33.44 0.94
CA VAL A 227 -52.92 33.34 0.07
C VAL A 227 -54.17 33.75 0.84
N ASN A 228 -54.41 33.19 2.03
CA ASN A 228 -55.60 33.51 2.83
C ASN A 228 -55.65 35.01 3.20
N SER A 229 -54.51 35.61 3.55
CA SER A 229 -54.39 37.03 3.90
C SER A 229 -54.53 37.96 2.70
N ALA A 230 -54.11 37.53 1.51
CA ALA A 230 -54.32 38.27 0.26
C ALA A 230 -55.78 38.18 -0.21
N GLN A 231 -56.44 37.04 0.00
CA GLN A 231 -57.87 36.85 -0.26
C GLN A 231 -58.71 37.80 0.60
N SER A 232 -58.48 37.85 1.92
CA SER A 232 -59.18 38.79 2.80
C SER A 232 -58.91 40.27 2.46
N GLN A 233 -57.71 40.62 1.99
CA GLN A 233 -57.42 41.98 1.47
C GLN A 233 -58.23 42.29 0.20
N LYS A 234 -58.40 41.32 -0.69
CA LYS A 234 -59.19 41.45 -1.92
C LYS A 234 -60.69 41.58 -1.60
N ASP A 235 -61.23 40.79 -0.68
CA ASP A 235 -62.66 40.84 -0.33
C ASP A 235 -63.03 42.13 0.44
N ALA A 236 -62.10 42.66 1.24
CA ALA A 236 -62.24 43.99 1.83
C ALA A 236 -62.20 45.11 0.75
N ALA A 237 -61.36 44.95 -0.28
CA ALA A 237 -61.29 45.92 -1.38
C ALA A 237 -62.54 45.90 -2.27
N ASP A 238 -63.09 44.72 -2.60
CA ASP A 238 -64.39 44.57 -3.26
C ASP A 238 -65.51 45.29 -2.48
N THR A 239 -65.54 45.10 -1.15
CA THR A 239 -66.50 45.74 -0.26
C THR A 239 -66.39 47.28 -0.32
N ASN A 240 -65.16 47.80 -0.35
CA ASN A 240 -64.91 49.25 -0.49
C ASN A 240 -65.32 49.79 -1.86
N VAL A 241 -65.14 49.03 -2.95
CA VAL A 241 -65.63 49.42 -4.29
C VAL A 241 -67.15 49.52 -4.31
N ASN A 242 -67.86 48.54 -3.74
CA ASN A 242 -69.32 48.56 -3.66
C ASN A 242 -69.83 49.77 -2.84
N ASN A 243 -69.20 50.05 -1.69
CA ASN A 243 -69.54 51.20 -0.85
C ASN A 243 -69.33 52.54 -1.57
N ALA A 244 -68.18 52.71 -2.24
CA ALA A 244 -67.88 53.93 -2.99
C ALA A 244 -68.80 54.11 -4.22
N GLN A 245 -69.19 53.02 -4.88
CA GLN A 245 -70.13 53.06 -6.00
C GLN A 245 -71.53 53.48 -5.55
N ASN A 246 -71.98 53.02 -4.38
CA ASN A 246 -73.25 53.43 -3.80
C ASN A 246 -73.26 54.90 -3.37
N ASP A 247 -72.17 55.42 -2.81
CA ASP A 247 -72.08 56.86 -2.50
C ASP A 247 -72.08 57.71 -3.78
N PHE A 248 -71.29 57.33 -4.80
CA PHE A 248 -71.30 58.00 -6.11
C PHE A 248 -72.72 58.07 -6.72
N ASN A 249 -73.45 56.96 -6.75
CA ASN A 249 -74.82 56.91 -7.26
C ASN A 249 -75.76 57.86 -6.46
N SER A 250 -75.54 57.97 -5.15
CA SER A 250 -76.31 58.85 -4.26
C SER A 250 -75.97 60.33 -4.51
N LYS A 251 -74.69 60.69 -4.64
CA LYS A 251 -74.26 62.06 -4.97
C LYS A 251 -74.71 62.48 -6.36
N GLN A 252 -74.70 61.57 -7.34
CA GLN A 252 -75.18 61.84 -8.70
C GLN A 252 -76.67 62.17 -8.71
N SER A 253 -77.46 61.44 -7.91
CA SER A 253 -78.90 61.71 -7.75
C SER A 253 -79.15 63.07 -7.09
N ALA A 254 -78.39 63.41 -6.03
CA ALA A 254 -78.49 64.72 -5.37
C ALA A 254 -78.11 65.89 -6.30
N ALA A 255 -77.06 65.75 -7.11
CA ALA A 255 -76.66 66.76 -8.10
C ALA A 255 -77.73 66.97 -9.18
N ASN A 256 -78.39 65.90 -9.64
CA ASN A 256 -79.51 66.00 -10.59
C ASN A 256 -80.69 66.77 -9.98
N SER A 257 -81.10 66.46 -8.74
CA SER A 257 -82.17 67.19 -8.06
C SER A 257 -81.82 68.66 -7.82
N ALA A 258 -80.57 68.97 -7.44
CA ALA A 258 -80.11 70.34 -7.28
C ALA A 258 -80.12 71.11 -8.61
N LYS A 259 -79.82 70.45 -9.74
CA LYS A 259 -79.96 71.05 -11.08
C LYS A 259 -81.42 71.35 -11.42
N THR A 260 -82.35 70.43 -11.18
CA THR A 260 -83.78 70.68 -11.41
C THR A 260 -84.28 71.89 -10.62
N ASN A 261 -83.89 72.01 -9.34
CA ASN A 261 -84.26 73.16 -8.51
C ASN A 261 -83.66 74.47 -9.02
N LEU A 262 -82.42 74.45 -9.52
CA LEU A 262 -81.75 75.59 -10.14
C LEU A 262 -82.41 76.03 -11.45
N ASP A 263 -82.77 75.09 -12.31
CA ASP A 263 -83.45 75.37 -13.58
C ASP A 263 -84.87 75.92 -13.33
N ASN A 264 -85.60 75.36 -12.35
CA ASN A 264 -86.90 75.85 -11.91
C ASN A 264 -86.80 77.29 -11.36
N ALA A 265 -85.86 77.57 -10.46
CA ALA A 265 -85.66 78.92 -9.93
C ALA A 265 -85.30 79.94 -11.03
N LYS A 266 -84.49 79.52 -12.02
CA LYS A 266 -84.16 80.35 -13.20
C LYS A 266 -85.38 80.61 -14.07
N LYS A 267 -86.28 79.63 -14.23
CA LYS A 267 -87.57 79.82 -14.90
C LYS A 267 -88.45 80.83 -14.16
N THR A 268 -88.70 80.66 -12.86
CA THR A 268 -89.51 81.61 -12.06
C THR A 268 -88.97 83.04 -12.14
N LEU A 269 -87.64 83.21 -12.12
CA LEU A 269 -87.00 84.51 -12.28
C LEU A 269 -87.15 85.12 -13.69
N ALA A 270 -87.30 84.30 -14.72
CA ALA A 270 -87.57 84.76 -16.09
C ALA A 270 -89.06 85.11 -16.26
N ASP A 271 -89.96 84.27 -15.78
CA ASP A 271 -91.41 84.50 -15.84
C ASP A 271 -91.79 85.80 -15.10
N LEU A 272 -91.23 86.05 -13.92
CA LEU A 272 -91.38 87.32 -13.17
C LEU A 272 -90.74 88.56 -13.83
N LYS A 273 -89.91 88.40 -14.87
CA LYS A 273 -89.30 89.52 -15.62
C LYS A 273 -90.02 89.84 -16.93
N ASN A 274 -91.03 89.05 -17.30
CA ASN A 274 -91.67 89.09 -18.62
C ASN A 274 -93.17 89.46 -18.60
N ASN A 275 -93.79 89.67 -17.42
CA ASN A 275 -95.23 89.89 -17.28
C ASN A 275 -95.57 91.33 -16.86
N ASP A 276 -96.39 92.01 -17.67
CA ASP A 276 -97.14 93.24 -17.34
C ASP A 276 -98.50 92.92 -16.67
N ASN A 277 -98.65 91.72 -16.08
CA ASN A 277 -99.93 91.20 -15.61
C ASN A 277 -100.23 91.64 -14.17
N GLU A 278 -101.13 92.61 -14.02
CA GLU A 278 -101.89 92.84 -12.77
C GLU A 278 -102.87 91.66 -12.50
N PRO A 279 -103.34 91.46 -11.25
CA PRO A 279 -104.27 90.38 -10.89
C PRO A 279 -105.62 90.46 -11.63
N ILE A 280 -106.24 89.30 -11.88
CA ILE A 280 -107.53 89.22 -12.58
C ILE A 280 -108.67 89.56 -11.62
N GLN A 281 -109.27 90.74 -11.78
CA GLN A 281 -110.50 91.09 -11.05
C GLN A 281 -111.69 90.35 -11.64
N GLN A 282 -112.23 89.38 -10.89
CA GLN A 282 -113.48 88.73 -11.24
C GLN A 282 -114.65 89.71 -11.13
N THR A 283 -115.62 89.59 -12.04
CA THR A 283 -116.89 90.32 -11.98
C THR A 283 -118.04 89.38 -12.32
N ILE A 284 -119.24 89.67 -11.81
CA ILE A 284 -120.48 89.01 -12.26
C ILE A 284 -121.27 90.05 -13.06
N GLN A 285 -121.54 89.72 -14.32
CA GLN A 285 -122.34 90.53 -15.23
C GLN A 285 -123.81 90.20 -15.05
N VAL A 286 -124.53 91.09 -14.36
CA VAL A 286 -125.96 90.99 -14.06
C VAL A 286 -126.80 91.75 -15.09
N SER A 287 -128.00 91.25 -15.40
CA SER A 287 -128.88 91.91 -16.39
C SER A 287 -129.59 93.13 -15.79
N SER A 288 -129.91 94.12 -16.65
CA SER A 288 -130.74 95.27 -16.27
C SER A 288 -132.08 94.85 -15.67
N ASP A 289 -132.63 93.75 -16.17
CA ASP A 289 -133.98 93.31 -15.86
C ASP A 289 -134.03 92.63 -14.50
N TRP A 290 -132.99 91.85 -14.15
CA TRP A 290 -132.78 91.32 -12.80
C TRP A 290 -132.51 92.46 -11.79
N ILE A 291 -131.65 93.42 -12.13
CA ILE A 291 -131.41 94.62 -11.30
C ILE A 291 -132.71 95.41 -11.05
N ASN A 292 -133.58 95.54 -12.05
CA ASN A 292 -134.86 96.23 -11.92
C ASN A 292 -135.87 95.42 -11.07
N LEU A 293 -135.93 94.10 -11.24
CA LEU A 293 -136.73 93.20 -10.42
C LEU A 293 -136.33 93.29 -8.94
N MET A 294 -135.04 93.16 -8.63
CA MET A 294 -134.52 93.21 -7.26
C MET A 294 -134.75 94.58 -6.60
N LYS A 295 -134.66 95.68 -7.36
CA LYS A 295 -135.07 97.01 -6.89
C LYS A 295 -136.58 97.10 -6.62
N SER A 296 -137.41 96.50 -7.45
CA SER A 296 -138.87 96.45 -7.23
C SER A 296 -139.21 95.69 -5.95
N ILE A 297 -138.56 94.53 -5.73
CA ILE A 297 -138.72 93.71 -4.53
C ILE A 297 -138.28 94.47 -3.29
N GLN A 298 -137.08 95.06 -3.27
CA GLN A 298 -136.62 95.83 -2.09
C GLN A 298 -137.54 97.04 -1.80
N ASN A 299 -138.02 97.75 -2.81
CA ASN A 299 -139.00 98.83 -2.64
C ASN A 299 -140.33 98.35 -2.05
N ARG A 300 -140.77 97.11 -2.34
CA ARG A 300 -141.93 96.47 -1.70
C ARG A 300 -141.61 96.12 -0.24
N LEU A 301 -140.44 95.55 0.05
CA LEU A 301 -140.02 95.13 1.39
C LEU A 301 -139.95 96.32 2.37
N VAL A 302 -139.45 97.49 1.93
CA VAL A 302 -139.42 98.72 2.74
C VAL A 302 -140.69 99.58 2.66
N SER A 303 -141.79 99.07 2.12
CA SER A 303 -143.06 99.81 2.16
C SER A 303 -143.62 99.85 3.58
N PRO A 304 -144.00 101.02 4.14
CA PRO A 304 -144.64 101.12 5.45
C PRO A 304 -146.00 100.41 5.56
N SER A 305 -146.56 99.92 4.45
CA SER A 305 -147.77 99.08 4.41
C SER A 305 -147.47 97.59 4.57
N ASN A 306 -146.21 97.16 4.51
CA ASN A 306 -145.81 95.77 4.70
C ASN A 306 -145.57 95.50 6.19
N THR A 307 -146.49 94.79 6.84
CA THR A 307 -146.47 94.62 8.29
C THR A 307 -145.86 93.30 8.77
N THR A 308 -145.69 92.30 7.91
CA THR A 308 -145.41 90.92 8.33
C THR A 308 -144.67 90.03 7.31
N ASP A 309 -144.46 90.45 6.06
CA ASP A 309 -143.97 89.55 5.01
C ASP A 309 -142.60 89.98 4.46
N MET A 310 -141.56 89.22 4.77
CA MET A 310 -140.21 89.44 4.21
C MET A 310 -140.00 88.73 2.87
N SER A 311 -140.90 87.82 2.48
CA SER A 311 -140.66 86.88 1.38
C SER A 311 -140.87 87.50 -0.01
N PHE A 312 -140.37 86.78 -1.01
CA PHE A 312 -140.66 87.01 -2.43
C PHE A 312 -142.07 86.47 -2.73
N THR A 313 -142.90 87.24 -3.42
CA THR A 313 -144.17 86.70 -3.95
C THR A 313 -143.88 85.66 -5.04
N ASN A 314 -144.79 84.70 -5.25
CA ASN A 314 -144.58 83.63 -6.24
C ASN A 314 -144.19 84.16 -7.63
N ASP A 315 -144.78 85.27 -8.09
CA ASP A 315 -144.49 85.85 -9.41
C ASP A 315 -143.13 86.58 -9.45
N GLU A 316 -142.68 87.17 -8.34
CA GLU A 316 -141.33 87.72 -8.21
C GLU A 316 -140.29 86.59 -8.14
N GLY A 317 -140.56 85.53 -7.37
CA GLY A 317 -139.71 84.35 -7.26
C GLY A 317 -139.56 83.60 -8.60
N ASN A 318 -140.65 83.42 -9.34
CA ASN A 318 -140.64 82.84 -10.69
C ASN A 318 -139.72 83.63 -11.64
N GLN A 319 -139.85 84.97 -11.65
CA GLN A 319 -139.02 85.85 -12.49
C GLN A 319 -137.57 85.92 -12.02
N TYR A 320 -137.34 85.89 -10.71
CA TYR A 320 -136.03 85.87 -10.10
C TYR A 320 -135.24 84.63 -10.51
N VAL A 321 -135.84 83.44 -10.38
CA VAL A 321 -135.24 82.16 -10.83
C VAL A 321 -134.98 82.17 -12.34
N GLN A 322 -135.95 82.64 -13.14
CA GLN A 322 -135.80 82.67 -14.59
C GLN A 322 -134.64 83.59 -15.04
N LEU A 323 -134.50 84.78 -14.44
CA LEU A 323 -133.43 85.72 -14.76
C LEU A 323 -132.09 85.32 -14.11
N GLY A 324 -132.14 84.71 -12.93
CA GLY A 324 -131.00 84.19 -12.18
C GLY A 324 -130.27 83.08 -12.94
N HIS A 325 -130.97 82.03 -13.37
CA HIS A 325 -130.35 80.97 -14.18
C HIS A 325 -129.71 81.52 -15.48
N VAL A 326 -130.25 82.57 -16.08
CA VAL A 326 -129.63 83.22 -17.25
C VAL A 326 -128.34 83.95 -16.86
N ILE A 327 -128.24 84.54 -15.66
CA ILE A 327 -126.99 85.13 -15.16
C ILE A 327 -125.98 84.04 -14.81
N ALA A 328 -126.38 82.99 -14.08
CA ALA A 328 -125.53 81.87 -13.70
C ALA A 328 -124.90 81.17 -14.93
N ASN A 329 -125.71 80.85 -15.95
CA ASN A 329 -125.23 80.20 -17.18
C ASN A 329 -124.32 81.08 -18.07
N ASN A 330 -124.22 82.39 -17.81
CA ASN A 330 -123.35 83.31 -18.56
C ASN A 330 -122.14 83.82 -17.76
N ASN A 331 -122.01 83.45 -16.48
CA ASN A 331 -120.93 83.90 -15.60
C ASN A 331 -120.16 82.69 -15.07
N HIS A 332 -118.86 82.64 -15.35
CA HIS A 332 -117.99 81.52 -14.99
C HIS A 332 -116.67 82.06 -14.42
N TYR A 333 -116.10 81.35 -13.45
CA TYR A 333 -114.80 81.70 -12.88
C TYR A 333 -113.68 81.61 -13.92
N ILE A 334 -112.78 82.60 -13.93
CA ILE A 334 -111.60 82.64 -14.80
C ILE A 334 -110.35 82.45 -13.93
N SER A 335 -109.67 81.31 -14.07
CA SER A 335 -108.45 81.00 -13.30
C SER A 335 -107.40 82.12 -13.41
N ASP A 336 -106.89 82.59 -12.27
CA ASP A 336 -105.80 83.54 -12.13
C ASP A 336 -104.49 82.80 -11.76
N PRO A 337 -103.54 82.66 -12.70
CA PRO A 337 -102.26 82.00 -12.45
C PRO A 337 -101.41 82.63 -11.33
N THR A 338 -101.69 83.89 -10.94
CA THR A 338 -101.02 84.55 -9.81
C THR A 338 -101.54 84.04 -8.46
N GLN A 339 -102.82 83.69 -8.37
CA GLN A 339 -103.43 83.07 -7.18
C GLN A 339 -103.14 81.57 -7.11
N ALA A 340 -103.06 80.90 -8.28
CA ALA A 340 -102.71 79.48 -8.37
C ALA A 340 -101.28 79.18 -7.86
N ALA A 341 -100.40 80.19 -7.90
CA ALA A 341 -99.04 80.13 -7.37
C ALA A 341 -98.94 80.33 -5.84
N ILE A 342 -100.04 80.68 -5.15
CA ILE A 342 -100.07 80.93 -3.70
C ILE A 342 -100.75 79.75 -2.99
N PRO A 343 -100.02 78.95 -2.18
CA PRO A 343 -100.59 77.85 -1.42
C PRO A 343 -101.67 78.32 -0.44
N LEU A 344 -102.74 77.53 -0.32
CA LEU A 344 -103.82 77.76 0.63
C LEU A 344 -103.48 77.10 1.98
N HIS A 345 -103.79 77.78 3.10
CA HIS A 345 -103.58 77.24 4.43
C HIS A 345 -104.92 77.10 5.15
N ILE A 346 -105.40 75.84 5.23
CA ILE A 346 -106.54 75.43 6.05
C ILE A 346 -106.01 74.90 7.39
N ASN A 347 -106.60 75.34 8.49
CA ASN A 347 -106.22 74.97 9.85
C ASN A 347 -106.72 73.56 10.21
N GLU A 348 -106.24 72.99 11.32
CA GLU A 348 -106.65 71.63 11.74
C GLU A 348 -108.16 71.52 12.07
N ASP A 349 -108.84 72.62 12.38
CA ASP A 349 -110.28 72.70 12.63
C ASP A 349 -111.13 73.00 11.38
N GLY A 350 -110.52 73.08 10.19
CA GLY A 350 -111.20 73.41 8.93
C GLY A 350 -111.30 74.90 8.61
N THR A 351 -111.01 75.78 9.57
CA THR A 351 -111.01 77.24 9.32
C THR A 351 -109.85 77.66 8.42
N LEU A 352 -110.02 78.71 7.63
CA LEU A 352 -108.95 79.33 6.86
C LEU A 352 -107.92 80.00 7.79
N SER A 353 -106.65 80.00 7.41
CA SER A 353 -105.66 80.87 8.03
C SER A 353 -106.08 82.33 7.89
N LYS A 354 -105.77 83.19 8.87
CA LYS A 354 -106.21 84.60 8.84
C LYS A 354 -105.84 85.33 7.54
N ASN A 355 -104.68 85.03 6.95
CA ASN A 355 -104.26 85.66 5.69
C ASN A 355 -105.09 85.20 4.49
N ASP A 356 -105.58 83.96 4.51
CA ASP A 356 -106.45 83.39 3.48
C ASP A 356 -107.93 83.74 3.75
N GLN A 357 -108.34 83.91 5.01
CA GLN A 357 -109.66 84.42 5.39
C GLN A 357 -109.86 85.88 4.96
N ILE A 358 -108.84 86.74 5.14
CA ILE A 358 -108.82 88.12 4.60
C ILE A 358 -108.97 88.11 3.08
N ASP A 359 -108.38 87.11 2.42
CA ASP A 359 -108.35 87.01 0.96
C ASP A 359 -109.67 86.53 0.38
N ALA A 360 -110.20 85.43 0.93
CA ALA A 360 -111.54 84.91 0.69
C ALA A 360 -112.60 86.00 0.88
N THR A 361 -112.53 86.71 2.01
CA THR A 361 -113.48 87.79 2.30
C THR A 361 -113.33 88.92 1.30
N ARG A 362 -112.10 89.38 0.97
CA ARG A 362 -111.89 90.44 -0.05
C ARG A 362 -112.42 90.02 -1.42
N PHE A 363 -112.20 88.77 -1.81
CA PHE A 363 -112.69 88.21 -3.07
C PHE A 363 -114.22 88.29 -3.15
N VAL A 364 -114.92 87.71 -2.16
CA VAL A 364 -116.39 87.70 -2.13
C VAL A 364 -116.94 89.12 -1.99
N VAL A 365 -116.42 89.94 -1.08
CA VAL A 365 -116.88 91.31 -0.84
C VAL A 365 -116.72 92.19 -2.07
N ASN A 366 -115.64 92.06 -2.86
CA ASN A 366 -115.47 92.82 -4.10
C ASN A 366 -116.52 92.45 -5.16
N ILE A 367 -116.80 91.15 -5.35
CA ILE A 367 -117.82 90.68 -6.28
C ILE A 367 -119.21 91.12 -5.83
N VAL A 368 -119.57 90.86 -4.57
CA VAL A 368 -120.87 91.20 -3.98
C VAL A 368 -121.09 92.72 -3.97
N ASN A 369 -120.06 93.53 -3.69
CA ASN A 369 -120.15 94.99 -3.79
C ASN A 369 -120.45 95.47 -5.21
N SER A 370 -119.91 94.84 -6.25
CA SER A 370 -120.20 95.21 -7.63
C SER A 370 -121.69 95.06 -7.97
N ILE A 371 -122.38 94.10 -7.36
CA ILE A 371 -123.83 93.87 -7.51
C ILE A 371 -124.61 94.85 -6.62
N ARG A 372 -124.24 94.99 -5.34
CA ARG A 372 -124.88 95.90 -4.36
C ARG A 372 -124.86 97.36 -4.83
N GLN A 373 -123.75 97.82 -5.41
CA GLN A 373 -123.64 99.17 -5.98
C GLN A 373 -124.61 99.37 -7.17
N GLN A 374 -124.80 98.36 -8.02
CA GLN A 374 -125.77 98.42 -9.12
C GLN A 374 -127.22 98.40 -8.61
N LEU A 375 -127.49 97.72 -7.49
CA LEU A 375 -128.77 97.76 -6.78
C LEU A 375 -129.01 99.09 -6.04
N GLY A 376 -127.95 99.82 -5.69
CA GLY A 376 -128.00 101.07 -4.92
C GLY A 376 -127.92 100.87 -3.41
N PHE A 377 -127.42 99.71 -2.96
CA PHE A 377 -127.27 99.35 -1.56
C PHE A 377 -125.88 99.73 -1.01
N PRO A 378 -125.72 99.90 0.32
CA PRO A 378 -124.41 100.12 0.93
C PRO A 378 -123.42 99.00 0.60
N THR A 379 -122.16 99.37 0.38
CA THR A 379 -121.06 98.42 0.27
C THR A 379 -120.78 97.73 1.61
N LEU A 380 -120.29 96.51 1.53
CA LEU A 380 -119.67 95.79 2.63
C LEU A 380 -118.17 96.12 2.65
N ASP A 381 -117.64 96.34 3.83
CA ASP A 381 -116.23 96.47 4.17
C ASP A 381 -115.78 95.26 5.00
N ILE A 382 -114.48 95.18 5.28
CA ILE A 382 -113.87 94.09 6.05
C ILE A 382 -113.13 94.71 7.23
N THR A 383 -113.32 94.16 8.42
CA THR A 383 -112.69 94.68 9.64
C THR A 383 -112.02 93.55 10.42
N GLU A 384 -111.23 93.89 11.44
CA GLU A 384 -110.64 92.87 12.31
C GLU A 384 -111.72 92.10 13.10
N ASN A 385 -112.75 92.83 13.55
CA ASN A 385 -113.87 92.26 14.29
C ASN A 385 -114.76 91.37 13.41
N SER A 386 -115.00 91.74 12.14
CA SER A 386 -115.83 90.91 11.24
C SER A 386 -115.16 89.56 10.96
N LEU A 387 -113.84 89.53 10.80
CA LEU A 387 -113.05 88.30 10.62
C LEU A 387 -113.01 87.44 11.89
N GLU A 388 -112.91 88.07 13.07
CA GLU A 388 -112.98 87.36 14.36
C GLU A 388 -114.37 86.76 14.60
N MET A 389 -115.45 87.47 14.24
CA MET A 389 -116.83 86.97 14.25
C MET A 389 -116.97 85.73 13.38
N GLY A 390 -116.59 85.79 12.09
CA GLY A 390 -116.72 84.64 11.18
C GLY A 390 -115.96 83.41 11.67
N THR A 391 -114.80 83.62 12.31
CA THR A 391 -114.02 82.56 12.97
C THR A 391 -114.76 81.98 14.17
N LYS A 392 -115.35 82.80 15.04
CA LYS A 392 -116.15 82.34 16.19
C LYS A 392 -117.39 81.56 15.76
N ILE A 393 -118.04 81.96 14.67
CA ILE A 393 -119.24 81.29 14.16
C ILE A 393 -118.88 79.91 13.60
N ALA A 394 -117.93 79.80 12.67
CA ALA A 394 -117.47 78.50 12.16
C ALA A 394 -116.92 77.58 13.29
N GLN A 395 -116.23 78.14 14.29
CA GLN A 395 -115.80 77.38 15.47
C GLN A 395 -116.95 76.91 16.38
N GLN A 396 -118.10 77.60 16.35
CA GLN A 396 -119.31 77.18 17.05
C GLN A 396 -120.06 76.07 16.29
N TYR A 397 -120.19 76.14 14.96
CA TYR A 397 -120.64 75.01 14.11
C TYR A 397 -119.78 73.77 14.36
N ASN A 398 -118.46 73.93 14.35
CA ASN A 398 -117.48 72.90 14.67
C ASN A 398 -117.71 72.24 16.04
N LYS A 399 -118.04 73.04 17.05
CA LYS A 399 -118.25 72.62 18.44
C LYS A 399 -119.58 71.89 18.64
N ASP A 400 -120.65 72.38 18.01
CA ASP A 400 -121.98 71.75 18.08
C ASP A 400 -122.06 70.49 17.20
N ASN A 401 -121.07 70.32 16.30
CA ASN A 401 -120.94 69.23 15.35
C ASN A 401 -122.08 69.23 14.32
N TRP A 402 -122.54 70.43 13.94
CA TRP A 402 -123.64 70.62 13.02
C TRP A 402 -123.16 70.65 11.56
N ASN A 403 -123.83 69.85 10.73
CA ASN A 403 -123.81 69.94 9.28
C ASN A 403 -125.25 70.31 8.86
N ILE A 404 -125.39 71.34 8.02
CA ILE A 404 -126.67 71.86 7.54
C ILE A 404 -127.36 70.83 6.64
N PHE A 405 -126.58 70.06 5.87
CA PHE A 405 -127.04 68.99 4.99
C PHE A 405 -126.34 67.67 5.37
N PRO A 406 -126.78 67.02 6.46
CA PRO A 406 -126.25 65.73 6.87
C PRO A 406 -126.79 64.64 5.95
N TYR A 407 -125.97 63.62 5.70
CA TYR A 407 -126.26 62.54 4.77
C TYR A 407 -126.00 61.17 5.39
N LYS A 408 -126.88 60.23 5.06
CA LYS A 408 -126.74 58.80 5.33
C LYS A 408 -126.75 58.01 4.04
N ILE A 409 -126.10 56.86 4.07
CA ILE A 409 -126.15 55.89 2.98
C ILE A 409 -127.21 54.84 3.35
N VAL A 410 -128.19 54.64 2.47
CA VAL A 410 -129.23 53.61 2.62
C VAL A 410 -129.22 52.74 1.37
N ASN A 411 -129.04 51.42 1.54
CA ASN A 411 -128.98 50.44 0.45
C ASN A 411 -127.93 50.72 -0.66
N GLY A 412 -126.97 51.61 -0.43
CA GLY A 412 -125.96 52.04 -1.41
C GLY A 412 -126.28 53.38 -2.09
N GLU A 413 -127.44 53.98 -1.83
CA GLU A 413 -127.82 55.31 -2.32
C GLU A 413 -127.60 56.38 -1.23
N LEU A 414 -127.33 57.61 -1.67
CA LEU A 414 -127.12 58.77 -0.81
C LEU A 414 -128.46 59.44 -0.48
N HIS A 415 -128.78 59.61 0.79
CA HIS A 415 -130.01 60.28 1.24
C HIS A 415 -129.74 61.27 2.36
N TRP A 416 -130.51 62.36 2.41
CA TRP A 416 -130.45 63.32 3.52
C TRP A 416 -130.82 62.63 4.84
N ASP A 417 -130.00 62.82 5.88
CA ASP A 417 -130.30 62.29 7.21
C ASP A 417 -131.09 63.28 8.06
N LEU A 418 -132.38 63.40 7.74
CA LEU A 418 -133.37 64.16 8.52
C LEU A 418 -133.54 63.68 9.99
N ASN A 419 -132.80 62.65 10.42
CA ASN A 419 -132.77 62.14 11.79
C ASN A 419 -131.38 62.26 12.44
N ASP A 420 -130.41 62.95 11.82
CA ASP A 420 -129.09 63.16 12.43
C ASP A 420 -129.25 63.88 13.79
N PRO A 421 -128.70 63.33 14.90
CA PRO A 421 -128.90 63.87 16.23
C PRO A 421 -128.32 65.27 16.43
N HIS A 422 -127.53 65.79 15.49
CA HIS A 422 -126.98 67.14 15.52
C HIS A 422 -127.85 68.18 14.82
N LEU A 423 -128.86 67.81 14.02
CA LEU A 423 -129.69 68.76 13.26
C LEU A 423 -130.37 69.83 14.12
N GLU A 424 -130.83 69.46 15.32
CA GLU A 424 -131.47 70.37 16.28
C GLU A 424 -130.47 70.97 17.31
N THR A 425 -129.16 70.71 17.17
CA THR A 425 -128.17 71.07 18.22
C THR A 425 -127.49 72.42 18.03
N HIS A 426 -127.54 73.01 16.83
CA HIS A 426 -127.07 74.38 16.64
C HIS A 426 -128.19 75.37 16.97
N ASP A 427 -127.98 76.11 18.06
CA ASP A 427 -128.86 77.22 18.45
C ASP A 427 -128.70 78.36 17.44
N GLN A 428 -129.78 78.78 16.76
CA GLN A 428 -129.71 79.90 15.82
C GLN A 428 -129.38 81.23 16.52
N SER A 429 -129.55 81.31 17.85
CA SER A 429 -129.03 82.42 18.67
C SER A 429 -127.49 82.40 18.78
N ALA A 430 -126.80 81.31 18.45
CA ALA A 430 -125.35 81.18 18.53
C ALA A 430 -124.62 82.08 17.52
N ILE A 431 -125.20 82.26 16.32
CA ILE A 431 -124.77 83.26 15.33
C ILE A 431 -124.80 84.65 15.97
N TYR A 432 -125.94 85.03 16.55
CA TYR A 432 -126.15 86.31 17.23
C TYR A 432 -125.26 86.50 18.45
N ASN A 433 -125.04 85.45 19.25
CA ASN A 433 -124.18 85.47 20.43
C ASN A 433 -122.71 85.69 20.06
N ASN A 434 -122.23 85.15 18.93
CA ASN A 434 -120.86 85.31 18.45
C ASN A 434 -120.60 86.60 17.65
N GLY A 435 -121.64 87.33 17.24
CA GLY A 435 -121.52 88.64 16.62
C GLY A 435 -122.27 88.80 15.29
N GLY A 436 -122.74 87.70 14.69
CA GLY A 436 -123.48 87.71 13.43
C GLY A 436 -124.85 88.38 13.57
N GLY A 437 -125.24 89.14 12.55
CA GLY A 437 -126.58 89.66 12.36
C GLY A 437 -127.40 88.77 11.45
N ASN A 438 -126.78 88.25 10.40
CA ASN A 438 -127.34 87.25 9.50
C ASN A 438 -126.21 86.44 8.84
N GLU A 439 -126.53 85.22 8.40
CA GLU A 439 -125.57 84.28 7.80
C GLU A 439 -126.17 83.60 6.57
N ALA A 440 -125.35 83.45 5.53
CA ALA A 440 -125.60 82.57 4.39
C ALA A 440 -124.53 81.47 4.42
N ALA A 441 -124.95 80.21 4.41
CA ALA A 441 -124.04 79.08 4.51
C ALA A 441 -124.34 78.00 3.49
N SER A 442 -123.31 77.43 2.86
CA SER A 442 -123.46 76.43 1.79
C SER A 442 -123.23 75.00 2.28
N GLU A 443 -123.62 74.04 1.45
CA GLU A 443 -123.37 72.63 1.65
C GLU A 443 -121.85 72.34 1.71
N GLY A 444 -121.45 71.52 2.69
CA GLY A 444 -120.04 71.22 2.94
C GLY A 444 -119.36 70.50 1.78
N ILE A 445 -118.24 71.05 1.28
CA ILE A 445 -117.48 70.46 0.16
C ILE A 445 -116.98 69.07 0.54
N HIS A 446 -117.55 68.05 -0.09
CA HIS A 446 -117.37 66.64 0.27
C HIS A 446 -117.06 65.75 -0.95
N THR A 447 -116.68 64.52 -0.65
CA THR A 447 -116.50 63.45 -1.64
C THR A 447 -117.30 62.24 -1.20
N VAL A 448 -118.21 61.79 -2.05
CA VAL A 448 -118.87 60.49 -1.92
C VAL A 448 -117.88 59.42 -2.37
N ASN A 449 -117.49 58.53 -1.47
CA ASN A 449 -116.68 57.36 -1.81
C ASN A 449 -117.63 56.25 -2.26
N TYR A 450 -117.42 55.78 -3.48
CA TYR A 450 -118.16 54.67 -4.08
C TYR A 450 -117.36 53.35 -4.00
N LYS A 451 -118.09 52.24 -3.99
CA LYS A 451 -117.56 50.86 -3.87
C LYS A 451 -116.60 50.49 -5.00
N ILE A 452 -116.78 51.09 -6.18
CA ILE A 452 -115.79 51.12 -7.26
C ILE A 452 -115.32 52.59 -7.39
N PRO A 453 -114.02 52.90 -7.17
CA PRO A 453 -113.54 54.27 -7.23
C PRO A 453 -113.75 54.91 -8.62
N GLY A 454 -114.55 55.98 -8.68
CA GLY A 454 -114.86 56.69 -9.92
C GLY A 454 -116.07 56.15 -10.71
N ASP A 455 -116.85 55.25 -10.13
CA ASP A 455 -118.12 54.74 -10.69
C ASP A 455 -119.28 55.14 -9.75
N ASP A 456 -119.94 56.25 -10.09
CA ASP A 456 -121.06 56.88 -9.37
C ASP A 456 -122.36 56.05 -9.45
N MET A 457 -122.41 55.06 -10.33
CA MET A 457 -123.48 54.08 -10.44
C MET A 457 -123.26 52.83 -9.54
N SER A 458 -122.15 52.76 -8.80
CA SER A 458 -121.86 51.70 -7.82
C SER A 458 -122.23 52.13 -6.39
N ASP A 459 -122.46 51.19 -5.46
CA ASP A 459 -122.93 51.53 -4.10
C ASP A 459 -122.03 52.60 -3.43
N ALA A 460 -122.61 53.67 -2.90
CA ALA A 460 -121.91 54.58 -1.99
C ALA A 460 -121.52 53.81 -0.72
N ILE A 461 -120.31 54.06 -0.19
CA ILE A 461 -119.77 53.37 1.00
C ILE A 461 -119.39 54.32 2.15
N SER A 462 -119.02 55.56 1.86
CA SER A 462 -118.81 56.60 2.88
C SER A 462 -118.82 58.00 2.26
N ILE A 463 -118.91 59.01 3.10
CA ILE A 463 -118.73 60.42 2.73
C ILE A 463 -117.47 60.92 3.44
N THR A 464 -116.73 61.83 2.82
CA THR A 464 -115.52 62.41 3.41
C THR A 464 -115.46 63.90 3.11
N TYR A 465 -115.08 64.69 4.11
CA TYR A 465 -114.82 66.13 4.00
C TYR A 465 -113.30 66.33 3.96
N PRO A 466 -112.69 66.47 2.77
CA PRO A 466 -111.23 66.50 2.64
C PRO A 466 -110.69 67.85 3.10
N LYS A 467 -109.73 67.86 4.04
CA LYS A 467 -109.07 69.08 4.57
C LYS A 467 -108.16 69.81 3.57
N ASN A 468 -108.10 69.33 2.33
CA ASN A 468 -107.25 69.83 1.24
C ASN A 468 -108.04 69.96 -0.07
N TRP A 469 -109.35 70.22 0.01
CA TRP A 469 -110.25 70.38 -1.13
C TRP A 469 -109.72 71.41 -2.15
N ALA A 470 -109.19 72.53 -1.65
CA ALA A 470 -108.33 73.44 -2.39
C ALA A 470 -106.88 73.38 -1.89
N THR A 471 -105.92 73.57 -2.81
CA THR A 471 -104.47 73.54 -2.52
C THR A 471 -103.80 74.91 -2.67
N ASN A 472 -104.48 75.85 -3.34
CA ASN A 472 -104.01 77.19 -3.67
C ASN A 472 -105.20 78.17 -3.70
N ARG A 473 -104.91 79.46 -3.81
CA ARG A 473 -105.94 80.51 -3.74
C ARG A 473 -106.86 80.58 -4.96
N ASP A 474 -106.39 80.17 -6.13
CA ASP A 474 -107.22 80.11 -7.35
C ASP A 474 -108.38 79.11 -7.18
N GLN A 475 -108.10 77.95 -6.59
CA GLN A 475 -109.15 76.96 -6.25
C GLN A 475 -110.11 77.46 -5.17
N LEU A 476 -109.63 78.16 -4.13
CA LEU A 476 -110.48 78.80 -3.13
C LEU A 476 -111.40 79.87 -3.77
N HIS A 477 -110.85 80.71 -4.64
CA HIS A 477 -111.58 81.76 -5.35
C HIS A 477 -112.58 81.15 -6.36
N GLN A 478 -112.26 80.01 -6.98
CA GLN A 478 -113.16 79.29 -7.86
C GLN A 478 -114.42 78.82 -7.13
N GLU A 479 -114.27 78.11 -6.00
CA GLU A 479 -115.45 77.63 -5.27
C GLU A 479 -116.24 78.80 -4.66
N LEU A 480 -115.58 79.82 -4.10
CA LEU A 480 -116.27 81.02 -3.62
C LEU A 480 -117.01 81.79 -4.73
N TYR A 481 -116.57 81.72 -5.98
CA TYR A 481 -117.32 82.27 -7.12
C TYR A 481 -118.54 81.42 -7.44
N ASN A 482 -118.41 80.09 -7.38
CA ASN A 482 -119.51 79.14 -7.56
C ASN A 482 -120.58 79.32 -6.45
N ASP A 483 -120.18 79.46 -5.19
CA ASP A 483 -121.07 79.75 -4.05
C ASP A 483 -121.87 81.04 -4.27
N ILE A 484 -121.21 82.15 -4.67
CA ILE A 484 -121.89 83.42 -4.98
C ILE A 484 -122.91 83.24 -6.12
N ILE A 485 -122.56 82.48 -7.16
CA ILE A 485 -123.46 82.23 -8.28
C ILE A 485 -124.70 81.45 -7.82
N GLY A 486 -124.52 80.38 -7.03
CA GLY A 486 -125.63 79.63 -6.43
C GLY A 486 -126.50 80.50 -5.53
N TRP A 487 -125.90 81.12 -4.51
CA TRP A 487 -126.58 81.94 -3.50
C TRP A 487 -127.34 83.14 -4.07
N ILE A 488 -126.85 83.81 -5.12
CA ILE A 488 -127.46 85.04 -5.66
C ILE A 488 -128.34 84.78 -6.90
N PHE A 489 -128.23 83.62 -7.57
CA PHE A 489 -128.92 83.40 -8.84
C PHE A 489 -129.62 82.04 -9.01
N GLU A 490 -129.35 81.05 -8.16
CA GLU A 490 -129.97 79.71 -8.27
C GLU A 490 -130.70 79.25 -6.99
N ASP A 491 -130.75 80.10 -5.96
CA ASP A 491 -131.37 79.91 -4.62
C ASP A 491 -132.92 79.81 -4.61
N GLY A 492 -133.52 79.38 -5.71
CA GLY A 492 -134.95 79.10 -5.81
C GLY A 492 -135.87 80.33 -5.68
N HIS A 493 -137.14 80.06 -5.35
CA HIS A 493 -138.24 81.03 -5.46
C HIS A 493 -138.40 81.92 -4.20
N GLN A 494 -137.67 81.63 -3.12
CA GLN A 494 -137.59 82.43 -1.89
C GLN A 494 -136.11 82.44 -1.45
N PRO A 495 -135.29 83.34 -2.00
CA PRO A 495 -133.83 83.21 -1.98
C PRO A 495 -133.19 83.83 -0.73
N GLY A 496 -133.25 83.07 0.38
CA GLY A 496 -132.71 83.50 1.68
C GLY A 496 -131.22 83.85 1.66
N HIS A 497 -130.40 83.20 0.84
CA HIS A 497 -128.98 83.53 0.72
C HIS A 497 -128.77 84.86 0.00
N ALA A 498 -129.58 85.17 -1.01
CA ALA A 498 -129.53 86.47 -1.68
C ALA A 498 -130.07 87.60 -0.79
N GLU A 499 -131.09 87.32 0.04
CA GLU A 499 -131.55 88.24 1.09
C GLU A 499 -130.40 88.62 2.04
N VAL A 500 -129.55 87.65 2.44
CA VAL A 500 -128.32 87.91 3.21
C VAL A 500 -127.29 88.71 2.40
N LEU A 501 -126.77 88.15 1.30
CA LEU A 501 -125.61 88.71 0.57
C LEU A 501 -125.87 90.12 0.02
N LEU A 502 -127.12 90.42 -0.34
CA LEU A 502 -127.53 91.75 -0.82
C LEU A 502 -128.09 92.65 0.29
N SER A 503 -128.27 92.13 1.51
CA SER A 503 -128.91 92.82 2.65
C SER A 503 -130.30 93.37 2.29
N LEU A 504 -131.16 92.52 1.73
CA LEU A 504 -132.59 92.83 1.59
C LEU A 504 -133.22 92.94 2.98
N HIS A 505 -134.11 93.91 3.16
CA HIS A 505 -134.62 94.27 4.49
C HIS A 505 -135.97 94.99 4.44
N THR A 506 -136.72 94.92 5.55
CA THR A 506 -137.97 95.68 5.76
C THR A 506 -137.73 96.88 6.68
N THR A 507 -138.69 97.81 6.79
CA THR A 507 -138.55 99.00 7.66
C THR A 507 -138.37 98.72 9.15
N ASN A 508 -138.67 97.49 9.58
CA ASN A 508 -138.61 97.08 11.00
C ASN A 508 -137.42 96.17 11.30
N ALA A 509 -136.68 95.73 10.27
CA ALA A 509 -135.54 94.83 10.38
C ALA A 509 -134.24 95.58 10.03
N ASN A 510 -133.75 96.39 10.97
CA ASN A 510 -132.44 97.06 10.85
C ASN A 510 -131.29 96.04 10.99
N ILE A 511 -131.00 95.33 9.90
CA ILE A 511 -129.74 94.61 9.72
C ILE A 511 -128.99 95.29 8.58
N VAL A 512 -128.50 96.50 8.87
CA VAL A 512 -127.77 97.35 7.91
C VAL A 512 -126.31 97.52 8.35
N SER A 513 -125.73 96.49 8.97
CA SER A 513 -124.29 96.46 9.18
C SER A 513 -123.56 96.47 7.85
N SER A 514 -122.43 97.16 7.83
CA SER A 514 -121.59 97.34 6.65
C SER A 514 -120.35 96.46 6.67
N HIS A 515 -120.25 95.45 7.55
CA HIS A 515 -119.08 94.58 7.64
C HIS A 515 -119.45 93.10 7.47
N ALA A 516 -118.61 92.38 6.72
CA ALA A 516 -118.80 90.96 6.45
C ALA A 516 -117.51 90.13 6.63
N SER A 517 -117.65 88.82 6.71
CA SER A 517 -116.56 87.86 6.63
C SER A 517 -116.96 86.55 5.96
N ILE A 518 -115.98 85.92 5.30
CA ILE A 518 -116.03 84.52 4.92
C ILE A 518 -115.26 83.70 5.95
N GLN A 519 -115.74 82.50 6.27
CA GLN A 519 -114.96 81.47 6.95
C GLN A 519 -115.42 80.06 6.49
N PHE A 520 -114.62 79.04 6.78
CA PHE A 520 -114.97 77.62 6.56
C PHE A 520 -114.97 76.84 7.88
N ASP A 521 -115.72 75.74 7.94
CA ASP A 521 -115.71 74.81 9.09
C ASP A 521 -115.06 73.44 8.76
N LYS A 522 -115.10 72.49 9.70
CA LYS A 522 -114.52 71.14 9.54
C LYS A 522 -115.27 70.25 8.54
N TYR A 523 -116.49 70.63 8.16
CA TYR A 523 -117.28 70.01 7.09
C TYR A 523 -117.07 70.74 5.76
N ASN A 524 -116.14 71.68 5.68
CA ASN A 524 -115.91 72.55 4.52
C ASN A 524 -117.18 73.32 4.10
N GLN A 525 -118.10 73.62 5.03
CA GLN A 525 -119.23 74.51 4.78
C GLN A 525 -118.70 75.94 4.66
N VAL A 526 -119.18 76.71 3.69
CA VAL A 526 -118.78 78.12 3.55
C VAL A 526 -119.73 78.99 4.35
N HIS A 527 -119.19 79.91 5.16
CA HIS A 527 -119.93 80.78 6.07
C HIS A 527 -119.76 82.25 5.66
N PHE A 528 -120.71 82.80 4.89
CA PHE A 528 -120.78 84.23 4.63
C PHE A 528 -121.59 84.92 5.74
N ASN A 529 -120.88 85.63 6.62
CA ASN A 529 -121.47 86.28 7.79
C ASN A 529 -121.48 87.80 7.63
N ILE A 530 -122.60 88.43 7.99
CA ILE A 530 -122.72 89.89 8.18
C ILE A 530 -122.79 90.17 9.69
N GLU A 531 -122.04 91.17 10.18
CA GLU A 531 -122.13 91.58 11.60
C GLU A 531 -123.54 92.05 11.98
N LYS A 532 -123.93 91.90 13.24
CA LYS A 532 -125.16 92.53 13.77
C LYS A 532 -124.98 94.04 13.91
N ASP A 533 -126.09 94.79 13.85
CA ASP A 533 -126.10 96.25 13.99
C ASP A 533 -125.59 96.69 15.38
N GLN A 534 -124.28 96.94 15.46
CA GLN A 534 -123.52 97.38 16.63
C GLN A 534 -122.34 98.26 16.17
N PRO A 535 -121.78 99.14 17.03
CA PRO A 535 -120.68 100.01 16.62
C PRO A 535 -119.33 99.27 16.59
N ASP A 536 -118.93 98.76 15.42
CA ASP A 536 -117.52 98.43 15.19
C ASP A 536 -116.68 99.71 15.03
N ASN A 537 -115.54 99.75 15.72
CA ASN A 537 -114.55 100.82 15.65
C ASN A 537 -113.16 100.30 15.22
N SER A 538 -113.07 99.03 14.79
CA SER A 538 -111.85 98.43 14.27
C SER A 538 -111.54 98.94 12.85
N ALA A 539 -110.28 98.82 12.43
CA ALA A 539 -109.81 99.47 11.20
C ALA A 539 -110.24 98.67 9.95
N VAL A 540 -110.87 99.37 8.99
CA VAL A 540 -111.25 98.79 7.69
C VAL A 540 -110.01 98.33 6.92
N ILE A 541 -110.03 97.07 6.51
CA ILE A 541 -108.99 96.40 5.72
C ILE A 541 -109.26 96.70 4.24
N SER A 542 -108.30 97.34 3.57
CA SER A 542 -108.48 97.81 2.19
C SER A 542 -108.84 96.70 1.20
N LEU A 543 -109.83 97.00 0.35
CA LEU A 543 -110.33 96.14 -0.72
C LEU A 543 -109.45 96.16 -2.00
N ASN A 544 -108.59 97.18 -2.17
CA ASN A 544 -107.76 97.38 -3.38
C ASN A 544 -106.26 97.17 -3.11
N ASN A 545 -105.69 96.09 -3.67
CA ASN A 545 -104.27 95.74 -3.59
C ASN A 545 -103.39 96.43 -4.66
N ASN A 546 -103.35 97.77 -4.69
CA ASN A 546 -102.45 98.52 -5.59
C ASN A 546 -100.96 98.21 -5.28
N SER A 547 -100.23 97.53 -6.19
CA SER A 547 -99.02 96.77 -5.83
C SER A 547 -97.73 97.03 -6.66
N SER A 548 -97.48 98.26 -7.10
CA SER A 548 -96.25 98.62 -7.84
C SER A 548 -94.92 98.40 -7.07
N SER A 549 -94.96 98.11 -5.77
CA SER A 549 -93.77 97.82 -4.93
C SER A 549 -93.50 96.32 -4.72
N ASN A 550 -94.47 95.44 -4.99
CA ASN A 550 -94.32 94.00 -4.75
C ASN A 550 -93.44 93.33 -5.81
N ASN A 551 -93.65 93.64 -7.08
CA ASN A 551 -92.99 92.96 -8.20
C ASN A 551 -91.44 93.08 -8.12
N ALA A 552 -90.92 94.25 -7.75
CA ALA A 552 -89.48 94.45 -7.53
C ALA A 552 -88.90 93.61 -6.36
N ASN A 553 -89.68 93.41 -5.28
CA ASN A 553 -89.28 92.56 -4.16
C ASN A 553 -89.38 91.07 -4.52
N GLN A 554 -90.41 90.66 -5.27
CA GLN A 554 -90.56 89.29 -5.79
C GLN A 554 -89.40 88.91 -6.72
N ILE A 555 -89.03 89.80 -7.66
CA ILE A 555 -87.85 89.60 -8.53
C ILE A 555 -86.55 89.49 -7.70
N LYS A 556 -86.39 90.30 -6.64
CA LYS A 556 -85.22 90.24 -5.75
C LYS A 556 -85.16 88.94 -4.93
N SER A 557 -86.30 88.45 -4.45
CA SER A 557 -86.42 87.16 -3.78
C SER A 557 -86.15 85.99 -4.72
N ALA A 558 -86.71 86.01 -5.93
CA ALA A 558 -86.43 85.01 -6.97
C ALA A 558 -84.96 85.00 -7.40
N GLN A 559 -84.32 86.17 -7.51
CA GLN A 559 -82.88 86.29 -7.79
C GLN A 559 -82.04 85.70 -6.65
N THR A 560 -82.49 85.83 -5.40
CA THR A 560 -81.85 85.21 -4.23
C THR A 560 -82.04 83.69 -4.23
N ALA A 561 -83.23 83.20 -4.59
CA ALA A 561 -83.50 81.78 -4.75
C ALA A 561 -82.62 81.13 -5.85
N VAL A 562 -82.43 81.81 -6.98
CA VAL A 562 -81.48 81.37 -8.03
C VAL A 562 -80.05 81.28 -7.51
N ASN A 563 -79.58 82.27 -6.76
CA ASN A 563 -78.22 82.27 -6.21
C ASN A 563 -78.02 81.14 -5.18
N ASN A 564 -79.02 80.88 -4.34
CA ASN A 564 -79.00 79.79 -3.37
C ASN A 564 -79.03 78.42 -4.07
N ALA A 565 -79.90 78.24 -5.07
CA ALA A 565 -79.99 77.00 -5.85
C ALA A 565 -78.72 76.74 -6.68
N GLN A 566 -78.08 77.79 -7.20
CA GLN A 566 -76.80 77.68 -7.91
C GLN A 566 -75.70 77.20 -6.94
N SER A 567 -75.61 77.82 -5.77
CA SER A 567 -74.67 77.42 -4.71
C SER A 567 -74.88 75.97 -4.25
N ALA A 568 -76.13 75.52 -4.14
CA ALA A 568 -76.47 74.14 -3.79
C ALA A 568 -76.10 73.14 -4.90
N TYR A 569 -76.32 73.49 -6.18
CA TYR A 569 -75.89 72.68 -7.32
C TYR A 569 -74.36 72.57 -7.42
N ASP A 570 -73.65 73.69 -7.27
CA ASP A 570 -72.18 73.73 -7.34
C ASP A 570 -71.56 72.89 -6.20
N ALA A 571 -72.14 72.95 -4.99
CA ALA A 571 -71.76 72.09 -3.87
C ALA A 571 -72.06 70.60 -4.12
N ALA A 572 -73.20 70.27 -4.72
CA ALA A 572 -73.56 68.89 -5.07
C ALA A 572 -72.63 68.31 -6.16
N GLN A 573 -72.26 69.11 -7.15
CA GLN A 573 -71.27 68.75 -8.17
C GLN A 573 -69.87 68.52 -7.57
N ALA A 574 -69.45 69.34 -6.60
CA ALA A 574 -68.20 69.13 -5.87
C ALA A 574 -68.22 67.82 -5.07
N ALA A 575 -69.33 67.50 -4.40
CA ALA A 575 -69.49 66.23 -3.67
C ALA A 575 -69.49 65.01 -4.62
N LEU A 576 -70.11 65.12 -5.80
CA LEU A 576 -70.08 64.10 -6.85
C LEU A 576 -68.65 63.83 -7.35
N ALA A 577 -67.86 64.88 -7.61
CA ALA A 577 -66.47 64.75 -8.03
C ALA A 577 -65.58 64.08 -6.95
N GLN A 578 -65.84 64.35 -5.67
CA GLN A 578 -65.17 63.66 -4.55
C GLN A 578 -65.55 62.17 -4.48
N ALA A 579 -66.84 61.83 -4.64
CA ALA A 579 -67.30 60.44 -4.64
C ALA A 579 -66.74 59.63 -5.84
N GLN A 580 -66.66 60.24 -7.04
CA GLN A 580 -65.98 59.66 -8.19
C GLN A 580 -64.50 59.38 -7.89
N THR A 581 -63.80 60.34 -7.27
CA THR A 581 -62.40 60.20 -6.88
C THR A 581 -62.20 59.05 -5.88
N ALA A 582 -63.10 58.89 -4.90
CA ALA A 582 -63.07 57.78 -3.95
C ALA A 582 -63.34 56.42 -4.61
N LEU A 583 -64.26 56.37 -5.59
CA LEU A 583 -64.57 55.18 -6.38
C LEU A 583 -63.37 54.70 -7.23
N ASP A 584 -62.64 55.62 -7.86
CA ASP A 584 -61.46 55.26 -8.65
C ASP A 584 -60.26 54.84 -7.77
N GLN A 585 -60.12 55.44 -6.58
CA GLN A 585 -59.18 54.97 -5.56
C GLN A 585 -59.53 53.56 -5.07
N ALA A 586 -60.81 53.27 -4.81
CA ALA A 586 -61.26 51.94 -4.39
C ALA A 586 -60.99 50.88 -5.48
N LYS A 587 -61.28 51.18 -6.75
CA LYS A 587 -60.96 50.31 -7.90
C LYS A 587 -59.46 50.06 -8.05
N SER A 588 -58.64 51.08 -7.81
CA SER A 588 -57.17 50.98 -7.82
C SER A 588 -56.64 50.10 -6.69
N ALA A 589 -57.24 50.18 -5.49
CA ALA A 589 -56.94 49.31 -4.36
C ALA A 589 -57.36 47.86 -4.62
N GLN A 590 -58.53 47.64 -5.23
CA GLN A 590 -59.02 46.32 -5.65
C GLN A 590 -58.06 45.64 -6.63
N ALA A 591 -57.66 46.34 -7.70
CA ALA A 591 -56.67 45.81 -8.66
C ALA A 591 -55.33 45.46 -8.00
N SER A 592 -54.89 46.28 -7.03
CA SER A 592 -53.68 46.02 -6.24
C SER A 592 -53.81 44.78 -5.34
N ALA A 593 -54.97 44.56 -4.72
CA ALA A 593 -55.24 43.36 -3.92
C ALA A 593 -55.36 42.09 -4.78
N GLN A 594 -56.02 42.19 -5.95
CA GLN A 594 -56.09 41.12 -6.95
C GLN A 594 -54.68 40.67 -7.40
N SER A 595 -53.77 41.63 -7.61
CA SER A 595 -52.36 41.35 -7.97
C SER A 595 -51.60 40.65 -6.83
N LYS A 596 -51.77 41.09 -5.57
CA LYS A 596 -51.20 40.42 -4.40
C LYS A 596 -51.68 38.97 -4.26
N LEU A 597 -52.98 38.73 -4.48
CA LEU A 597 -53.58 37.39 -4.44
C LEU A 597 -53.00 36.47 -5.52
N ALA A 598 -52.85 36.97 -6.75
CA ALA A 598 -52.19 36.23 -7.83
C ALA A 598 -50.72 35.90 -7.51
N GLN A 599 -49.97 36.85 -6.93
CA GLN A 599 -48.59 36.64 -6.48
C GLN A 599 -48.49 35.61 -5.34
N ALA A 600 -49.43 35.64 -4.38
CA ALA A 600 -49.50 34.67 -3.29
C ALA A 600 -49.79 33.25 -3.81
N HIS A 601 -50.72 33.09 -4.77
CA HIS A 601 -50.99 31.81 -5.41
C HIS A 601 -49.80 31.29 -6.23
N ALA A 602 -49.11 32.16 -6.99
CA ALA A 602 -47.91 31.78 -7.72
C ALA A 602 -46.76 31.34 -6.78
N ASN A 603 -46.62 32.00 -5.63
CA ASN A 603 -45.68 31.58 -4.59
C ASN A 603 -46.08 30.22 -3.99
N LEU A 604 -47.36 30.01 -3.67
CA LEU A 604 -47.86 28.73 -3.15
C LEU A 604 -47.64 27.59 -4.15
N GLN A 605 -47.93 27.78 -5.43
CA GLN A 605 -47.64 26.78 -6.48
C GLN A 605 -46.14 26.48 -6.62
N ARG A 606 -45.27 27.50 -6.55
CA ARG A 606 -43.82 27.32 -6.58
C ARG A 606 -43.34 26.45 -5.42
N VAL A 607 -43.83 26.70 -4.21
CA VAL A 607 -43.49 25.89 -3.03
C VAL A 607 -44.06 24.47 -3.19
N GLN A 608 -45.33 24.31 -3.56
CA GLN A 608 -45.97 23.01 -3.78
C GLN A 608 -45.28 22.11 -4.84
N ALA A 609 -44.44 22.67 -5.72
CA ALA A 609 -43.69 21.92 -6.73
C ALA A 609 -42.42 21.23 -6.19
N GLU A 610 -41.93 21.60 -5.01
CA GLU A 610 -40.81 20.93 -4.35
C GLU A 610 -41.34 19.91 -3.33
N THR A 611 -40.95 18.64 -3.43
CA THR A 611 -41.56 17.56 -2.61
C THR A 611 -40.59 16.80 -1.70
N PRO A 612 -39.89 17.45 -0.75
CA PRO A 612 -39.17 16.77 0.33
C PRO A 612 -40.16 16.34 1.43
N SER A 613 -40.65 15.10 1.35
CA SER A 613 -41.49 14.48 2.37
C SER A 613 -40.76 14.35 3.72
N VAL A 614 -41.35 14.89 4.79
CA VAL A 614 -40.80 14.85 6.16
C VAL A 614 -40.74 13.41 6.68
N ASP A 615 -41.78 12.61 6.42
CA ASP A 615 -41.86 11.23 6.88
C ASP A 615 -40.85 10.33 6.17
N ASP A 616 -40.64 10.50 4.86
CA ASP A 616 -39.61 9.78 4.10
C ASP A 616 -38.20 10.17 4.55
N ALA A 617 -37.95 11.45 4.84
CA ALA A 617 -36.67 11.91 5.38
C ALA A 617 -36.43 11.35 6.79
N GLN A 618 -37.45 11.31 7.64
CA GLN A 618 -37.38 10.74 8.98
C GLN A 618 -37.17 9.22 8.97
N ALA A 619 -37.83 8.50 8.04
CA ALA A 619 -37.63 7.07 7.83
C ALA A 619 -36.23 6.75 7.29
N LYS A 620 -35.72 7.54 6.33
CA LYS A 620 -34.33 7.45 5.84
C LYS A 620 -33.33 7.65 6.98
N LEU A 621 -33.50 8.67 7.83
CA LEU A 621 -32.63 8.94 8.97
C LEU A 621 -32.57 7.75 9.93
N THR A 622 -33.71 7.18 10.32
CA THR A 622 -33.76 5.97 11.15
C THR A 622 -33.05 4.78 10.49
N ALA A 623 -33.24 4.59 9.18
CA ALA A 623 -32.58 3.51 8.43
C ALA A 623 -31.05 3.65 8.36
N VAL A 624 -30.51 4.86 8.22
CA VAL A 624 -29.04 5.08 8.24
C VAL A 624 -28.46 5.04 9.65
N GLN A 625 -29.21 5.46 10.69
CA GLN A 625 -28.82 5.29 12.08
C GLN A 625 -28.69 3.80 12.45
N ASN A 626 -29.62 2.95 12.03
CA ASN A 626 -29.53 1.51 12.21
C ASN A 626 -28.31 0.90 11.48
N LYS A 627 -28.02 1.34 10.25
CA LYS A 627 -26.79 0.93 9.53
C LYS A 627 -25.51 1.36 10.26
N LEU A 628 -25.48 2.55 10.85
CA LEU A 628 -24.35 3.02 11.66
C LEU A 628 -24.16 2.19 12.93
N ALA A 629 -25.24 1.75 13.58
CA ALA A 629 -25.15 0.82 14.72
C ALA A 629 -24.57 -0.54 14.29
N SER A 630 -25.04 -1.12 13.19
CA SER A 630 -24.48 -2.37 12.64
C SER A 630 -23.00 -2.21 12.23
N ALA A 631 -22.62 -1.09 11.62
CA ALA A 631 -21.23 -0.82 11.26
C ALA A 631 -20.32 -0.74 12.49
N LYS A 632 -20.77 -0.08 13.57
CA LYS A 632 -20.03 -0.01 14.85
C LYS A 632 -19.86 -1.40 15.49
N GLN A 633 -20.88 -2.25 15.43
CA GLN A 633 -20.76 -3.63 15.91
C GLN A 633 -19.76 -4.45 15.08
N MET A 634 -19.74 -4.29 13.75
CA MET A 634 -18.75 -4.94 12.88
C MET A 634 -17.32 -4.47 13.20
N ALA A 635 -17.11 -3.18 13.48
CA ALA A 635 -15.80 -2.66 13.87
C ALA A 635 -15.32 -3.24 15.22
N GLN A 636 -16.21 -3.34 16.22
CA GLN A 636 -15.89 -4.00 17.49
C GLN A 636 -15.55 -5.49 17.32
N ASN A 637 -16.30 -6.20 16.47
CA ASN A 637 -16.05 -7.63 16.19
C ASN A 637 -14.71 -7.83 15.47
N ALA A 638 -14.37 -6.98 14.49
CA ALA A 638 -13.10 -7.02 13.79
C ALA A 638 -11.91 -6.70 14.73
N GLN A 639 -12.07 -5.71 15.62
CA GLN A 639 -11.06 -5.36 16.61
C GLN A 639 -10.77 -6.54 17.56
N LYS A 640 -11.80 -7.24 18.02
CA LYS A 640 -11.65 -8.45 18.84
C LYS A 640 -11.05 -9.63 18.07
N ALA A 641 -11.29 -9.73 16.76
CA ALA A 641 -10.62 -10.71 15.90
C ALA A 641 -9.11 -10.41 15.76
N LEU A 642 -8.73 -9.13 15.66
CA LEU A 642 -7.33 -8.69 15.63
C LEU A 642 -6.60 -9.01 16.94
N GLU A 643 -7.22 -8.74 18.09
CA GLU A 643 -6.68 -9.11 19.41
C GLU A 643 -6.44 -10.62 19.54
N ASN A 644 -7.41 -11.45 19.12
CA ASN A 644 -7.26 -12.91 19.09
C ASN A 644 -6.15 -13.38 18.14
N ALA A 645 -5.99 -12.74 16.98
CA ALA A 645 -4.93 -13.06 16.02
C ALA A 645 -3.55 -12.68 16.58
N GLN A 646 -3.42 -11.53 17.25
CA GLN A 646 -2.20 -11.08 17.91
C GLN A 646 -1.79 -12.03 19.06
N ALA A 647 -2.73 -12.45 19.89
CA ALA A 647 -2.49 -13.46 20.93
C ALA A 647 -2.05 -14.82 20.33
N THR A 648 -2.66 -15.22 19.21
CA THR A 648 -2.27 -16.43 18.47
C THR A 648 -0.84 -16.33 17.92
N LYS A 649 -0.44 -15.15 17.41
CA LYS A 649 0.94 -14.89 16.96
C LYS A 649 1.93 -14.96 18.12
N ALA A 650 1.65 -14.33 19.25
CA ALA A 650 2.53 -14.36 20.43
C ALA A 650 2.78 -15.81 20.92
N ASN A 651 1.74 -16.65 20.91
CA ASN A 651 1.88 -18.08 21.25
C ASN A 651 2.73 -18.84 20.22
N ALA A 652 2.59 -18.55 18.92
CA ALA A 652 3.39 -19.16 17.86
C ALA A 652 4.87 -18.70 17.89
N ASP A 653 5.12 -17.44 18.23
CA ASP A 653 6.46 -16.87 18.41
C ASP A 653 7.19 -17.56 19.58
N HIS A 654 6.53 -17.75 20.73
CA HIS A 654 7.10 -18.50 21.85
C HIS A 654 7.29 -20.00 21.55
N ALA A 655 6.42 -20.61 20.74
CA ALA A 655 6.63 -21.99 20.28
C ALA A 655 7.87 -22.11 19.38
N LEU A 656 8.13 -21.10 18.54
CA LEU A 656 9.35 -21.00 17.74
C LEU A 656 10.60 -20.82 18.62
N GLU A 657 10.57 -19.90 19.57
CA GLU A 657 11.65 -19.68 20.54
C GLU A 657 12.02 -20.98 21.30
N GLN A 658 11.01 -21.76 21.74
CA GLN A 658 11.23 -23.05 22.40
C GLN A 658 11.83 -24.10 21.44
N ALA A 659 11.39 -24.13 20.17
CA ALA A 659 11.95 -25.03 19.16
C ALA A 659 13.42 -24.68 18.84
N GLU A 660 13.76 -23.39 18.72
CA GLU A 660 15.13 -22.92 18.43
C GLU A 660 16.09 -23.22 19.58
N ASN A 661 15.65 -23.03 20.83
CA ASN A 661 16.39 -23.46 22.03
C ASN A 661 16.60 -24.98 22.05
N THR A 662 15.58 -25.77 21.71
CA THR A 662 15.67 -27.24 21.59
C THR A 662 16.70 -27.66 20.52
N LEU A 663 16.69 -26.99 19.36
CA LEU A 663 17.66 -27.20 18.29
C LEU A 663 19.10 -26.86 18.73
N ASN A 664 19.31 -25.82 19.54
CA ASN A 664 20.63 -25.50 20.07
C ASN A 664 21.15 -26.58 21.04
N GLY A 665 20.27 -27.12 21.89
CA GLY A 665 20.56 -28.29 22.73
C GLY A 665 20.94 -29.52 21.91
N ALA A 666 20.16 -29.84 20.87
CA ALA A 666 20.42 -30.99 19.99
C ALA A 666 21.75 -30.85 19.20
N LYS A 667 22.07 -29.66 18.69
CA LYS A 667 23.38 -29.36 18.06
C LYS A 667 24.54 -29.65 19.00
N THR A 668 24.42 -29.24 20.27
CA THR A 668 25.44 -29.47 21.30
C THR A 668 25.58 -30.96 21.63
N LYS A 669 24.46 -31.69 21.73
CA LYS A 669 24.43 -33.15 21.95
C LYS A 669 25.13 -33.91 20.81
N ALA A 670 24.84 -33.54 19.56
CA ALA A 670 25.46 -34.15 18.38
C ALA A 670 26.97 -33.89 18.32
N ALA A 671 27.42 -32.65 18.54
CA ALA A 671 28.86 -32.31 18.56
C ALA A 671 29.63 -33.11 19.63
N ASN A 672 29.06 -33.24 20.84
CA ASN A 672 29.67 -34.02 21.91
C ASN A 672 29.73 -35.52 21.58
N ALA A 673 28.69 -36.07 20.94
CA ALA A 673 28.67 -37.48 20.53
C ALA A 673 29.69 -37.78 19.39
N GLN A 674 29.89 -36.86 18.45
CA GLN A 674 30.94 -36.97 17.42
C GLN A 674 32.34 -37.00 18.05
N VAL A 675 32.60 -36.16 19.06
CA VAL A 675 33.86 -36.15 19.80
C VAL A 675 34.07 -37.46 20.57
N ALA A 676 33.04 -37.96 21.25
CA ALA A 676 33.10 -39.24 21.98
C ALA A 676 33.38 -40.43 21.03
N LEU A 677 32.69 -40.49 19.88
CA LEU A 677 32.91 -41.50 18.85
C LEU A 677 34.35 -41.45 18.30
N LYS A 678 34.88 -40.25 18.05
CA LYS A 678 36.29 -40.12 17.63
C LYS A 678 37.24 -40.66 18.70
N GLN A 679 37.05 -40.27 19.97
CA GLN A 679 37.91 -40.73 21.08
C GLN A 679 37.84 -42.25 21.30
N ALA A 680 36.68 -42.88 21.11
CA ALA A 680 36.55 -44.33 21.20
C ALA A 680 37.27 -45.05 20.04
N ASN A 681 37.11 -44.56 18.80
CA ASN A 681 37.83 -45.08 17.64
C ASN A 681 39.35 -44.86 17.74
N ASP A 682 39.81 -43.71 18.25
CA ASP A 682 41.24 -43.46 18.49
C ASP A 682 41.84 -44.47 19.47
N LYS A 683 41.10 -44.83 20.54
CA LYS A 683 41.51 -45.87 21.51
C LYS A 683 41.55 -47.26 20.88
N LEU A 684 40.51 -47.66 20.15
CA LEU A 684 40.44 -48.97 19.48
C LEU A 684 41.63 -49.18 18.53
N ASN A 685 41.95 -48.18 17.71
CA ASN A 685 43.09 -48.22 16.80
C ASN A 685 44.44 -48.31 17.52
N ALA A 686 44.58 -47.71 18.72
CA ALA A 686 45.81 -47.78 19.50
C ALA A 686 46.08 -49.20 20.04
N VAL A 687 45.05 -49.92 20.48
CA VAL A 687 45.17 -51.30 21.01
C VAL A 687 45.55 -52.29 19.90
N LEU A 688 44.96 -52.16 18.71
CA LEU A 688 45.23 -53.03 17.56
C LEU A 688 46.68 -52.96 17.06
N GLY A 689 47.42 -51.88 17.35
CA GLY A 689 48.80 -51.67 16.88
C GLY A 689 49.88 -52.47 17.62
N ALA A 690 49.56 -53.18 18.70
CA ALA A 690 50.56 -53.83 19.56
C ALA A 690 51.14 -55.13 18.97
N ASN A 691 50.29 -56.04 18.49
CA ASN A 691 50.68 -57.43 18.16
C ASN A 691 51.80 -57.53 17.11
N LYS A 692 51.80 -56.64 16.10
CA LYS A 692 52.76 -56.70 14.99
C LYS A 692 54.23 -56.59 15.43
N LYS A 693 54.50 -55.92 16.57
CA LYS A 693 55.87 -55.80 17.10
C LYS A 693 56.43 -57.13 17.63
N ILE A 694 55.58 -58.07 18.02
CA ILE A 694 56.01 -59.40 18.50
C ILE A 694 56.42 -60.27 17.31
N GLU A 695 55.64 -60.26 16.22
CA GLU A 695 55.92 -60.99 14.98
C GLU A 695 57.30 -60.60 14.39
N ASP A 696 57.54 -59.28 14.26
CA ASP A 696 58.78 -58.73 13.70
C ASP A 696 60.01 -58.98 14.61
N ALA A 697 59.81 -59.33 15.89
CA ALA A 697 60.87 -59.72 16.83
C ALA A 697 61.16 -61.22 16.78
N GLN A 698 60.11 -62.07 16.75
CA GLN A 698 60.23 -63.53 16.65
C GLN A 698 61.03 -63.94 15.40
N ALA A 699 60.71 -63.34 14.24
CA ALA A 699 61.39 -63.63 12.99
C ALA A 699 62.92 -63.37 13.03
N LYS A 700 63.38 -62.40 13.83
CA LYS A 700 64.81 -62.09 13.98
C LYS A 700 65.53 -63.12 14.85
N LEU A 701 64.89 -63.58 15.91
CA LEU A 701 65.43 -64.64 16.78
C LEU A 701 65.65 -65.94 16.00
N ASP A 702 64.70 -66.33 15.15
CA ASP A 702 64.83 -67.57 14.39
C ASP A 702 65.86 -67.48 13.26
N ALA A 703 66.02 -66.31 12.64
CA ALA A 703 67.14 -66.03 11.73
C ALA A 703 68.51 -66.12 12.43
N ALA A 704 68.64 -65.60 13.65
CA ALA A 704 69.88 -65.68 14.43
C ALA A 704 70.24 -67.14 14.78
N LYS A 705 69.25 -67.95 15.18
CA LYS A 705 69.45 -69.40 15.47
C LYS A 705 69.99 -70.15 14.25
N ALA A 706 69.48 -69.85 13.05
CA ALA A 706 69.97 -70.47 11.82
C ALA A 706 71.45 -70.13 11.53
N ALA A 707 71.85 -68.87 11.73
CA ALA A 707 73.25 -68.45 11.55
C ALA A 707 74.20 -69.16 12.54
N LEU A 708 73.79 -69.31 13.81
CA LEU A 708 74.51 -70.07 14.83
C LEU A 708 74.70 -71.55 14.47
N GLN A 709 73.67 -72.19 13.87
CA GLN A 709 73.74 -73.57 13.43
C GLN A 709 74.81 -73.77 12.32
N VAL A 710 74.91 -72.82 11.38
CA VAL A 710 75.93 -72.83 10.32
C VAL A 710 77.33 -72.63 10.89
N ALA A 711 77.52 -71.65 11.78
CA ALA A 711 78.82 -71.36 12.36
C ALA A 711 79.40 -72.55 13.16
N LYS A 712 78.56 -73.26 13.92
CA LYS A 712 78.93 -74.52 14.61
C LYS A 712 79.42 -75.59 13.63
N SER A 713 78.74 -75.76 12.49
CA SER A 713 79.13 -76.75 11.48
C SER A 713 80.46 -76.43 10.79
N ASN A 714 80.84 -75.16 10.68
CA ASN A 714 82.12 -74.75 10.12
C ASN A 714 83.27 -75.06 11.10
N HIS A 715 83.11 -74.68 12.36
CA HIS A 715 84.07 -74.96 13.44
C HIS A 715 84.38 -76.47 13.55
N ASP A 716 83.34 -77.31 13.63
CA ASP A 716 83.46 -78.78 13.66
C ASP A 716 84.17 -79.36 12.43
N THR A 717 84.13 -78.66 11.29
CA THR A 717 84.79 -79.06 10.04
C THR A 717 86.27 -78.67 10.07
N SER A 718 86.61 -77.49 10.58
CA SER A 718 87.99 -77.00 10.67
C SER A 718 88.79 -77.70 11.78
N ALA A 719 88.18 -78.03 12.93
CA ALA A 719 88.80 -78.88 13.95
C ALA A 719 89.23 -80.25 13.40
N LYS A 720 88.40 -80.87 12.55
CA LYS A 720 88.72 -82.14 11.86
C LYS A 720 89.85 -82.01 10.86
N LYS A 721 90.02 -80.84 10.20
CA LYS A 721 91.19 -80.56 9.33
C LYS A 721 92.47 -80.43 10.16
N LEU A 722 92.42 -79.71 11.30
CA LEU A 722 93.56 -79.54 12.20
C LEU A 722 94.07 -80.88 12.75
N SER A 723 93.18 -81.81 13.13
CA SER A 723 93.60 -83.15 13.57
C SER A 723 94.44 -83.85 12.49
N LYS A 724 93.92 -83.95 11.26
CA LYS A 724 94.62 -84.62 10.14
C LYS A 724 95.98 -83.98 9.82
N ALA A 725 96.11 -82.67 9.97
CA ALA A 725 97.37 -81.97 9.73
C ALA A 725 98.44 -82.30 10.80
N LYS A 726 98.04 -82.49 12.07
CA LYS A 726 98.95 -82.97 13.13
C LYS A 726 99.46 -84.39 12.85
N ASP A 727 98.59 -85.27 12.38
CA ASP A 727 98.95 -86.65 12.02
C ASP A 727 99.97 -86.70 10.87
N ALA A 728 99.81 -85.80 9.88
CA ALA A 728 100.74 -85.64 8.77
C ALA A 728 102.13 -85.14 9.22
N VAL A 729 102.19 -84.17 10.14
CA VAL A 729 103.46 -83.72 10.75
C VAL A 729 104.18 -84.87 11.43
N LYS A 730 103.49 -85.62 12.30
CA LYS A 730 104.10 -86.74 13.02
C LYS A 730 104.68 -87.80 12.06
N THR A 731 103.98 -88.07 10.96
CA THR A 731 104.42 -89.00 9.91
C THR A 731 105.68 -88.51 9.18
N ALA A 732 105.79 -87.21 8.91
CA ALA A 732 106.96 -86.63 8.25
C ALA A 732 108.20 -86.63 9.16
N GLN A 733 108.02 -86.31 10.44
CA GLN A 733 109.08 -86.37 11.46
C GLN A 733 109.68 -87.79 11.58
N ASP A 734 108.85 -88.83 11.57
CA ASP A 734 109.30 -90.23 11.66
C ASP A 734 110.07 -90.68 10.41
N ASN A 735 109.78 -90.12 9.23
CA ASN A 735 110.52 -90.42 8.01
C ASN A 735 111.84 -89.65 7.92
N LEU A 736 111.90 -88.42 8.44
CA LEU A 736 113.13 -87.66 8.62
C LEU A 736 114.13 -88.39 9.53
N ALA A 737 113.67 -88.94 10.65
CA ALA A 737 114.51 -89.73 11.55
C ALA A 737 115.13 -90.97 10.88
N LYS A 738 114.36 -91.69 10.05
CA LYS A 738 114.84 -92.85 9.28
C LYS A 738 115.90 -92.47 8.26
N ALA A 739 115.67 -91.39 7.51
CA ALA A 739 116.59 -90.94 6.46
C ALA A 739 117.94 -90.46 7.03
N GLN A 740 117.95 -89.83 8.21
CA GLN A 740 119.18 -89.45 8.90
C GLN A 740 120.03 -90.69 9.26
N ALA A 741 119.41 -91.71 9.87
CA ALA A 741 120.09 -92.94 10.25
C ALA A 741 120.66 -93.72 9.05
N HIS A 742 120.03 -93.61 7.86
CA HIS A 742 120.55 -94.23 6.64
C HIS A 742 121.84 -93.56 6.16
N ALA A 743 121.87 -92.22 6.10
CA ALA A 743 123.05 -91.46 5.69
C ALA A 743 124.27 -91.70 6.60
N ASP A 744 124.03 -91.68 7.92
CA ASP A 744 125.07 -91.91 8.93
C ASP A 744 125.70 -93.33 8.82
N ALA A 745 124.91 -94.32 8.43
CA ALA A 745 125.37 -95.70 8.21
C ALA A 745 126.21 -95.84 6.94
N THR A 746 125.76 -95.26 5.82
CA THR A 746 126.48 -95.35 4.52
C THR A 746 127.82 -94.63 4.54
N ALA A 747 127.91 -93.47 5.21
CA ALA A 747 129.16 -92.71 5.34
C ALA A 747 130.28 -93.54 6.00
N LYS A 748 129.91 -94.42 6.94
CA LYS A 748 130.82 -95.29 7.68
C LYS A 748 131.35 -96.46 6.85
N ALA A 749 130.59 -96.93 5.86
CA ALA A 749 131.02 -98.00 4.96
C ALA A 749 132.12 -97.55 3.98
N LEU A 750 131.98 -96.34 3.42
CA LEU A 750 132.94 -95.75 2.48
C LEU A 750 134.36 -95.58 3.06
N ALA A 751 134.46 -95.25 4.35
CA ALA A 751 135.75 -95.11 5.02
C ALA A 751 136.55 -96.44 5.03
N ASN A 752 135.90 -97.53 5.44
CA ASN A 752 136.54 -98.84 5.61
C ASN A 752 137.06 -99.43 4.29
N ALA A 753 136.35 -99.21 3.17
CA ALA A 753 136.73 -99.75 1.87
C ALA A 753 138.04 -99.17 1.32
N LYS A 754 138.52 -98.04 1.85
CA LYS A 754 139.68 -97.31 1.32
C LYS A 754 141.05 -97.85 1.76
N GLU A 755 141.14 -98.57 2.88
CA GLU A 755 142.44 -98.99 3.45
C GLU A 755 143.02 -100.28 2.85
N ALA A 756 142.21 -101.09 2.16
CA ALA A 756 142.50 -102.49 1.85
C ALA A 756 143.19 -102.75 0.48
N LEU A 757 144.04 -101.83 -0.01
CA LEU A 757 144.62 -101.88 -1.37
C LEU A 757 146.05 -102.46 -1.43
N ILE A 758 146.36 -103.19 -2.52
CA ILE A 758 147.62 -103.91 -2.78
C ILE A 758 148.25 -103.41 -4.09
N THR A 759 149.58 -103.28 -4.15
CA THR A 759 150.36 -102.74 -5.30
C THR A 759 151.74 -103.41 -5.46
N ASP A 760 152.32 -103.33 -6.65
CA ASP A 760 153.58 -104.02 -7.03
C ASP A 760 154.83 -103.43 -6.37
N ALA A 761 154.87 -102.11 -6.15
CA ALA A 761 155.99 -101.47 -5.44
C ALA A 761 156.08 -101.89 -3.96
N LYS A 762 155.02 -102.50 -3.41
CA LYS A 762 155.01 -103.17 -2.09
C LYS A 762 155.56 -104.60 -2.14
N VAL A 763 155.76 -105.17 -3.33
CA VAL A 763 156.16 -106.57 -3.56
C VAL A 763 157.64 -106.67 -3.98
N TYR A 764 158.08 -105.86 -4.94
CA TYR A 764 159.40 -106.01 -5.57
C TYR A 764 160.53 -105.15 -4.96
N HIS A 765 160.25 -104.40 -3.89
CA HIS A 765 161.09 -103.33 -3.36
C HIS A 765 162.57 -103.69 -3.16
N ASP A 766 162.85 -104.80 -2.49
CA ASP A 766 164.21 -105.10 -2.00
C ASP A 766 165.08 -105.86 -3.02
N SER A 767 164.55 -106.20 -4.21
CA SER A 767 165.26 -107.03 -5.19
C SER A 767 166.03 -106.24 -6.25
N ILE A 768 165.73 -104.96 -6.45
CA ILE A 768 166.22 -104.19 -7.61
C ILE A 768 167.60 -103.58 -7.32
N SER A 769 168.45 -103.51 -8.34
CA SER A 769 169.79 -102.93 -8.29
C SER A 769 170.15 -102.34 -9.66
N ILE A 770 170.94 -101.27 -9.66
CA ILE A 770 171.28 -100.47 -10.85
C ILE A 770 172.80 -100.39 -10.97
N LYS A 771 173.32 -100.42 -12.21
CA LYS A 771 174.77 -100.39 -12.46
C LYS A 771 175.36 -99.02 -12.07
N PRO A 772 176.54 -98.98 -11.40
CA PRO A 772 177.24 -97.73 -11.15
C PRO A 772 177.77 -97.14 -12.46
N VAL A 773 177.88 -95.81 -12.50
CA VAL A 773 178.24 -95.05 -13.71
C VAL A 773 179.56 -94.29 -13.49
N THR A 774 180.43 -94.27 -14.51
CA THR A 774 181.69 -93.49 -14.50
C THR A 774 181.77 -92.65 -15.77
N ILE A 775 182.11 -91.37 -15.63
CA ILE A 775 182.27 -90.38 -16.71
C ILE A 775 183.48 -89.47 -16.45
N HIS A 776 183.86 -88.65 -17.42
CA HIS A 776 184.70 -87.47 -17.21
C HIS A 776 183.84 -86.21 -17.05
N LYS A 777 184.36 -85.19 -16.37
CA LYS A 777 183.68 -83.93 -16.11
C LYS A 777 183.19 -83.28 -17.40
N GLY A 778 181.89 -82.99 -17.44
CA GLY A 778 181.22 -82.39 -18.59
C GLY A 778 180.75 -83.39 -19.65
N GLU A 779 181.07 -84.69 -19.52
CA GLU A 779 180.38 -85.74 -20.29
C GLU A 779 178.95 -85.93 -19.77
N ASN A 780 178.07 -86.43 -20.64
CA ASN A 780 176.66 -86.56 -20.34
C ASN A 780 176.38 -87.88 -19.59
N VAL A 781 175.76 -87.82 -18.40
CA VAL A 781 175.51 -89.03 -17.60
C VAL A 781 174.50 -89.93 -18.31
N PRO A 782 174.81 -91.22 -18.58
CA PRO A 782 173.85 -92.16 -19.13
C PRO A 782 172.66 -92.41 -18.18
N ALA A 783 171.59 -92.99 -18.72
CA ALA A 783 170.42 -93.41 -17.95
C ALA A 783 170.79 -94.50 -16.93
N PRO A 784 170.05 -94.63 -15.80
CA PRO A 784 170.38 -95.60 -14.76
C PRO A 784 170.00 -97.01 -15.24
N GLU A 785 170.97 -97.74 -15.80
CA GLU A 785 170.74 -99.08 -16.34
C GLU A 785 170.55 -100.10 -15.20
N ILE A 786 169.39 -100.75 -15.18
CA ILE A 786 169.11 -101.80 -14.19
C ILE A 786 170.10 -102.96 -14.37
N ALA A 787 170.68 -103.42 -13.27
CA ALA A 787 171.69 -104.48 -13.24
C ALA A 787 171.07 -105.89 -13.20
N ASN A 788 169.85 -106.03 -12.66
CA ASN A 788 169.10 -107.29 -12.72
C ASN A 788 168.77 -107.63 -14.19
N PRO A 789 169.07 -108.84 -14.69
CA PRO A 789 168.54 -109.30 -15.96
C PRO A 789 167.01 -109.26 -15.97
N THR A 790 166.42 -108.86 -17.08
CA THR A 790 164.96 -108.90 -17.28
C THR A 790 164.56 -110.29 -17.80
N ALA A 791 163.60 -110.92 -17.12
CA ALA A 791 162.98 -112.15 -17.57
C ALA A 791 161.52 -111.89 -17.97
N ALA A 792 161.02 -112.67 -18.93
CA ALA A 792 159.60 -112.77 -19.21
C ALA A 792 158.91 -113.57 -18.08
N ASP A 793 158.76 -112.92 -16.93
CA ASP A 793 158.32 -113.45 -15.63
C ASP A 793 159.13 -114.67 -15.11
N PRO A 794 160.06 -114.47 -14.17
CA PRO A 794 160.91 -115.53 -13.63
C PRO A 794 160.20 -116.48 -12.66
N THR A 795 158.90 -116.33 -12.39
CA THR A 795 158.17 -117.19 -11.44
C THR A 795 158.00 -118.65 -11.90
N GLN A 796 158.42 -119.02 -13.11
CA GLN A 796 158.38 -120.40 -13.61
C GLN A 796 159.57 -121.30 -13.16
N SER A 797 159.70 -121.58 -11.85
CA SER A 797 160.28 -122.85 -11.38
C SER A 797 159.96 -123.19 -9.92
N LEU A 798 158.84 -123.91 -9.72
CA LEU A 798 158.73 -125.16 -8.94
C LEU A 798 159.82 -125.47 -7.86
N VAL A 799 159.54 -125.69 -6.56
CA VAL A 799 158.31 -125.64 -5.74
C VAL A 799 158.72 -125.40 -4.26
N MET A 800 158.11 -124.44 -3.58
CA MET A 800 157.50 -124.66 -2.25
C MET A 800 156.47 -123.57 -1.91
N GLY A 801 155.28 -123.97 -1.46
CA GLY A 801 154.28 -123.02 -0.98
C GLY A 801 154.66 -122.39 0.36
N ALA A 802 154.30 -121.13 0.55
CA ALA A 802 154.56 -120.29 1.73
C ALA A 802 156.04 -119.93 2.02
N TYR A 803 156.54 -118.88 1.37
CA TYR A 803 157.60 -117.99 1.90
C TYR A 803 157.53 -116.59 1.26
N LEU A 804 156.55 -115.77 1.67
CA LEU A 804 156.47 -114.33 1.32
C LEU A 804 156.34 -113.40 2.55
N LYS A 805 156.59 -113.94 3.74
CA LYS A 805 157.37 -113.24 4.76
C LYS A 805 158.80 -113.77 4.63
N LEU A 806 159.80 -112.88 4.74
CA LEU A 806 161.22 -113.20 4.58
C LEU A 806 161.65 -113.62 3.15
N ALA A 807 161.46 -112.72 2.18
CA ALA A 807 162.00 -112.84 0.82
C ALA A 807 162.79 -111.58 0.39
N ALA A 808 163.62 -111.05 1.30
CA ALA A 808 164.67 -110.07 0.96
C ALA A 808 165.93 -110.74 0.35
N SER A 809 165.87 -112.06 0.13
CA SER A 809 166.64 -112.73 -0.91
C SER A 809 166.28 -112.09 -2.25
N LYS A 810 167.22 -111.36 -2.85
CA LYS A 810 167.00 -110.71 -4.15
C LYS A 810 166.45 -111.72 -5.15
N LEU A 811 165.31 -111.39 -5.76
CA LEU A 811 164.92 -112.02 -7.01
C LEU A 811 165.95 -111.58 -8.05
N ASP A 812 166.71 -112.55 -8.58
CA ASP A 812 167.82 -112.29 -9.52
C ASP A 812 167.36 -111.65 -10.84
N THR A 813 166.05 -111.55 -11.04
CA THR A 813 165.36 -111.09 -12.24
C THR A 813 164.11 -110.30 -11.85
N ILE A 814 163.74 -109.30 -12.66
CA ILE A 814 162.65 -108.35 -12.35
C ILE A 814 161.56 -108.32 -13.44
N PRO A 815 160.36 -107.76 -13.17
CA PRO A 815 159.27 -107.71 -14.16
C PRO A 815 159.68 -106.98 -15.44
N THR A 816 159.41 -107.60 -16.59
CA THR A 816 159.62 -106.96 -17.89
C THR A 816 158.67 -105.77 -18.04
N GLY A 817 159.24 -104.59 -18.33
CA GLY A 817 158.51 -103.31 -18.37
C GLY A 817 158.73 -102.44 -17.13
N THR A 818 159.35 -102.96 -16.06
CA THR A 818 159.88 -102.10 -14.98
C THR A 818 160.95 -101.17 -15.54
N THR A 819 160.79 -99.86 -15.31
CA THR A 819 161.71 -98.83 -15.82
C THR A 819 162.36 -98.08 -14.67
N ALA A 820 163.64 -97.74 -14.83
CA ALA A 820 164.37 -96.85 -13.93
C ALA A 820 164.65 -95.50 -14.62
N ALA A 821 164.47 -94.41 -13.89
CA ALA A 821 164.83 -93.07 -14.33
C ALA A 821 165.36 -92.25 -13.15
N TRP A 822 166.36 -91.39 -13.39
CA TRP A 822 166.91 -90.51 -12.36
C TRP A 822 165.79 -89.64 -11.74
N SER A 823 165.53 -89.82 -10.45
CA SER A 823 164.45 -89.18 -9.66
C SER A 823 164.58 -87.67 -9.66
N ASN A 824 165.81 -87.17 -9.53
CA ASN A 824 166.13 -85.76 -9.47
C ASN A 824 167.16 -85.41 -10.54
N LYS A 825 166.71 -85.26 -11.79
CA LYS A 825 167.56 -84.91 -12.94
C LYS A 825 168.33 -83.59 -12.78
N ALA A 826 167.92 -82.71 -11.87
CA ALA A 826 168.63 -81.47 -11.57
C ALA A 826 169.86 -81.68 -10.69
N GLN A 827 169.82 -82.64 -9.76
CA GLN A 827 170.95 -82.99 -8.89
C GLN A 827 172.02 -83.75 -9.68
N LEU A 828 171.60 -84.77 -10.45
CA LEU A 828 172.42 -85.50 -11.41
C LEU A 828 173.28 -84.59 -12.30
N ALA A 829 172.69 -83.50 -12.81
CA ALA A 829 173.36 -82.56 -13.69
C ALA A 829 174.36 -81.62 -12.96
N SER A 830 174.18 -81.41 -11.65
CA SER A 830 175.13 -80.71 -10.78
C SER A 830 176.35 -81.58 -10.50
N ASP A 831 176.11 -82.79 -10.00
CA ASP A 831 177.15 -83.64 -9.44
C ASP A 831 178.08 -84.17 -10.54
N ALA A 832 177.57 -84.35 -11.77
CA ALA A 832 178.34 -84.63 -12.98
C ALA A 832 179.41 -83.56 -13.37
N GLN A 833 179.35 -82.35 -12.79
CA GLN A 833 180.35 -81.30 -13.00
C GLN A 833 181.46 -81.28 -11.93
N ILE A 834 181.35 -82.12 -10.89
CA ILE A 834 182.21 -82.13 -9.72
C ILE A 834 183.04 -83.43 -9.75
N VAL A 835 184.36 -83.31 -9.90
CA VAL A 835 185.29 -84.46 -9.92
C VAL A 835 185.24 -85.16 -8.55
N GLY A 836 184.86 -86.45 -8.53
CA GLY A 836 184.60 -87.21 -7.30
C GLY A 836 183.62 -88.36 -7.48
N ASN A 837 183.13 -88.90 -6.35
CA ASN A 837 182.09 -89.93 -6.30
C ASN A 837 180.83 -89.36 -5.66
N HIS A 838 179.67 -89.59 -6.26
CA HIS A 838 178.36 -89.09 -5.86
C HIS A 838 177.32 -90.21 -5.81
N GLN A 839 176.16 -89.95 -5.19
CA GLN A 839 175.08 -90.92 -5.02
C GLN A 839 173.75 -90.31 -5.47
N GLU A 840 173.18 -90.87 -6.54
CA GLU A 840 172.03 -90.30 -7.25
C GLU A 840 170.77 -91.15 -7.09
N GLY A 841 169.63 -90.49 -6.92
CA GLY A 841 168.33 -91.15 -6.77
C GLY A 841 167.79 -91.61 -8.13
N ALA A 842 167.40 -92.88 -8.25
CA ALA A 842 166.71 -93.45 -9.39
C ALA A 842 165.34 -93.99 -8.95
N THR A 843 164.28 -93.44 -9.54
CA THR A 843 162.90 -93.89 -9.34
C THR A 843 162.66 -95.08 -10.23
N VAL A 844 162.09 -96.13 -9.65
CA VAL A 844 161.73 -97.36 -10.36
C VAL A 844 160.21 -97.49 -10.39
N THR A 845 159.65 -97.61 -11.60
CA THR A 845 158.21 -97.63 -11.87
C THR A 845 157.79 -99.03 -12.31
N PHE A 846 156.67 -99.51 -11.78
CA PHE A 846 156.11 -100.83 -12.05
C PHE A 846 154.91 -100.78 -13.01
N PRO A 847 154.57 -101.90 -13.68
CA PRO A 847 153.45 -101.96 -14.62
C PRO A 847 152.07 -101.61 -14.02
N ASP A 848 151.85 -101.76 -12.71
CA ASP A 848 150.61 -101.35 -12.02
C ASP A 848 150.48 -99.83 -11.79
N GLY A 849 151.51 -99.05 -12.16
CA GLY A 849 151.60 -97.61 -11.95
C GLY A 849 152.14 -97.19 -10.58
N SER A 850 152.49 -98.13 -9.70
CA SER A 850 153.16 -97.84 -8.44
C SER A 850 154.67 -97.65 -8.62
N THR A 851 155.31 -96.94 -7.68
CA THR A 851 156.69 -96.49 -7.79
C THR A 851 157.47 -96.62 -6.48
N MET A 852 158.80 -96.70 -6.59
CA MET A 852 159.76 -96.65 -5.49
C MET A 852 160.99 -95.85 -5.91
N THR A 853 161.97 -95.67 -5.02
CA THR A 853 163.24 -94.96 -5.33
C THR A 853 164.42 -95.63 -4.65
N LEU A 854 165.54 -95.73 -5.38
CA LEU A 854 166.79 -96.38 -4.99
C LEU A 854 167.96 -95.40 -5.22
N ASN A 855 169.10 -95.59 -4.55
CA ASN A 855 170.29 -94.75 -4.77
C ASN A 855 171.38 -95.50 -5.54
N VAL A 856 172.06 -94.82 -6.47
CA VAL A 856 173.00 -95.39 -7.44
C VAL A 856 174.33 -94.60 -7.44
N PRO A 857 175.51 -95.24 -7.53
CA PRO A 857 176.79 -94.52 -7.58
C PRO A 857 177.10 -93.88 -8.94
N LEU A 858 177.67 -92.67 -8.91
CA LEU A 858 178.22 -91.93 -10.05
C LEU A 858 179.67 -91.49 -9.76
N VAL A 859 180.57 -91.60 -10.73
CA VAL A 859 182.00 -91.23 -10.61
C VAL A 859 182.42 -90.30 -11.74
N VAL A 860 183.21 -89.25 -11.43
CA VAL A 860 183.53 -88.15 -12.36
C VAL A 860 185.04 -87.83 -12.38
N LEU A 861 185.64 -87.79 -13.58
CA LEU A 861 187.07 -87.54 -13.88
C LEU A 861 187.31 -86.17 -14.58
N ASN A 862 188.45 -85.87 -15.24
CA ASN A 862 188.80 -84.53 -15.78
C ASN A 862 189.36 -84.55 -17.24
N THR A 863 189.38 -83.41 -17.97
CA THR A 863 189.50 -83.36 -19.46
C THR A 863 190.38 -82.24 -20.06
N GLU A 864 190.80 -82.42 -21.34
CA GLU A 864 191.50 -81.45 -22.23
C GLU A 864 190.70 -81.17 -23.54
N THR A 865 191.20 -80.34 -24.47
CA THR A 865 190.51 -79.77 -25.67
C THR A 865 191.07 -80.28 -27.02
N PRO A 866 190.50 -79.97 -28.23
CA PRO A 866 189.13 -79.56 -28.65
C PRO A 866 188.55 -80.35 -29.88
N VAL A 867 187.28 -80.14 -30.30
CA VAL A 867 186.77 -79.69 -31.65
C VAL A 867 185.22 -79.83 -31.86
N THR A 868 184.67 -79.16 -32.90
CA THR A 868 183.25 -78.91 -33.32
C THR A 868 182.75 -79.85 -34.48
N PRO A 869 181.58 -79.73 -35.22
CA PRO A 869 180.46 -78.72 -35.27
C PRO A 869 178.94 -79.18 -35.54
N THR A 870 177.99 -78.22 -35.45
CA THR A 870 176.75 -77.92 -36.29
C THR A 870 175.36 -78.65 -36.31
N ASN A 871 174.30 -77.92 -35.86
CA ASN A 871 173.04 -77.43 -36.56
C ASN A 871 171.95 -78.39 -37.15
N PRO A 872 170.69 -77.98 -37.59
CA PRO A 872 169.72 -76.86 -37.27
C PRO A 872 168.20 -77.29 -37.08
N GLY A 873 167.25 -76.38 -36.71
CA GLY A 873 165.77 -76.54 -37.01
C GLY A 873 164.67 -75.76 -36.20
N LYS A 874 163.54 -75.36 -36.85
CA LYS A 874 162.28 -74.64 -36.39
C LYS A 874 161.03 -75.61 -36.46
N PRO A 875 159.69 -75.35 -36.24
CA PRO A 875 158.82 -74.22 -35.72
C PRO A 875 157.59 -74.72 -34.82
N ASP A 876 156.32 -74.23 -34.67
CA ASP A 876 155.50 -72.96 -34.76
C ASP A 876 154.06 -73.06 -34.07
N HIS A 877 153.28 -71.96 -33.93
CA HIS A 877 151.78 -71.81 -33.74
C HIS A 877 151.05 -72.35 -32.43
N GLY A 878 149.76 -72.09 -32.07
CA GLY A 878 148.70 -71.10 -32.48
C GLY A 878 147.21 -71.37 -32.02
N LYS A 879 146.39 -70.30 -31.79
CA LYS A 879 144.89 -70.17 -31.54
C LYS A 879 144.20 -70.54 -30.18
N THR A 880 142.83 -70.53 -30.12
CA THR A 880 141.98 -69.65 -29.23
C THR A 880 140.44 -70.02 -29.20
N ASP A 881 139.52 -69.06 -28.86
CA ASP A 881 138.04 -68.94 -29.15
C ASP A 881 137.04 -69.76 -28.24
N ASP A 882 135.76 -69.45 -27.87
CA ASP A 882 134.79 -68.28 -27.83
C ASP A 882 133.74 -68.48 -26.64
N HIS A 883 132.41 -68.16 -26.47
CA HIS A 883 131.22 -67.57 -27.18
C HIS A 883 130.00 -67.27 -26.17
N ASP A 884 129.16 -66.21 -26.37
CA ASP A 884 127.70 -65.89 -26.06
C ASP A 884 126.84 -66.36 -24.82
N THR A 885 125.65 -65.80 -24.41
CA THR A 885 124.70 -64.69 -24.85
C THR A 885 123.85 -64.09 -23.67
N THR A 886 123.09 -62.99 -23.90
CA THR A 886 121.94 -62.45 -23.09
C THR A 886 120.62 -62.45 -23.92
N PRO A 887 119.36 -62.26 -23.41
CA PRO A 887 118.75 -60.89 -23.37
C PRO A 887 117.43 -60.59 -22.53
N THR A 888 117.19 -59.29 -22.25
CA THR A 888 115.92 -58.48 -22.27
C THR A 888 114.57 -58.81 -21.57
N THR A 889 113.80 -57.73 -21.32
CA THR A 889 112.39 -57.63 -20.85
C THR A 889 111.34 -57.51 -21.98
N PRO A 890 110.04 -57.64 -21.65
CA PRO A 890 109.03 -56.58 -21.93
C PRO A 890 108.01 -56.41 -20.77
N SER A 891 107.03 -55.51 -20.69
CA SER A 891 106.61 -54.22 -21.32
C SER A 891 105.08 -54.16 -21.49
N LYS A 892 104.52 -52.94 -21.40
CA LYS A 892 103.10 -52.48 -21.46
C LYS A 892 102.16 -53.19 -22.47
N PRO A 893 100.81 -53.09 -22.31
CA PRO A 893 100.11 -52.04 -23.06
C PRO A 893 98.96 -51.31 -22.31
N ASP A 894 98.29 -50.44 -23.06
CA ASP A 894 97.26 -49.44 -22.70
C ASP A 894 96.51 -49.07 -24.01
N GLN A 895 95.43 -48.27 -23.96
CA GLN A 895 94.37 -48.04 -24.97
C GLN A 895 93.24 -49.11 -24.98
N GLY A 896 91.97 -48.78 -25.30
CA GLY A 896 91.33 -47.46 -25.51
C GLY A 896 90.19 -47.49 -26.56
N LYS A 897 89.40 -46.39 -26.67
CA LYS A 897 88.37 -46.10 -27.72
C LYS A 897 87.07 -46.95 -27.61
N THR A 898 85.88 -46.60 -28.13
CA THR A 898 85.41 -45.45 -28.96
C THR A 898 83.88 -45.20 -28.79
N ASN A 899 83.43 -44.10 -29.41
CA ASN A 899 82.10 -43.61 -29.82
C ASN A 899 81.06 -44.67 -30.35
N ASP A 900 79.80 -44.38 -30.75
CA ASP A 900 79.04 -43.13 -30.99
C ASP A 900 77.50 -43.37 -31.07
N HIS A 901 76.70 -42.28 -31.09
CA HIS A 901 75.29 -42.15 -31.56
C HIS A 901 74.18 -43.02 -30.88
N GLY A 902 72.88 -42.63 -30.82
CA GLY A 902 72.22 -41.37 -31.22
C GLY A 902 70.68 -41.36 -31.02
N THR A 903 70.07 -40.20 -31.29
CA THR A 903 68.62 -39.92 -31.54
C THR A 903 67.52 -40.20 -30.49
N THR A 904 66.95 -39.08 -30.01
CA THR A 904 65.53 -38.71 -29.76
C THR A 904 64.40 -39.60 -30.34
N PRO A 905 63.14 -39.51 -29.85
CA PRO A 905 62.51 -38.45 -29.01
C PRO A 905 61.96 -38.98 -27.65
N THR A 906 61.09 -38.35 -26.83
CA THR A 906 60.21 -37.14 -26.93
C THR A 906 60.00 -36.48 -25.53
N THR A 907 59.21 -35.41 -25.45
CA THR A 907 58.85 -34.59 -24.26
C THR A 907 57.37 -34.12 -24.37
N PRO A 908 56.83 -33.23 -23.51
CA PRO A 908 56.83 -33.16 -22.03
C PRO A 908 55.40 -33.05 -21.43
N SER A 909 55.28 -32.94 -20.10
CA SER A 909 54.01 -32.66 -19.41
C SER A 909 53.91 -31.23 -18.85
N LYS A 910 52.80 -30.55 -19.20
CA LYS A 910 52.18 -29.38 -18.53
C LYS A 910 52.85 -27.99 -18.65
N PRO A 911 52.05 -26.95 -18.96
CA PRO A 911 51.99 -25.73 -18.14
C PRO A 911 50.56 -25.42 -17.64
N ASP A 912 50.33 -24.20 -17.12
CA ASP A 912 49.17 -23.83 -16.27
C ASP A 912 48.06 -23.03 -17.00
N GLN A 913 47.02 -22.64 -16.25
CA GLN A 913 45.71 -22.12 -16.66
C GLN A 913 45.67 -20.90 -17.61
N GLY A 914 44.66 -20.89 -18.49
CA GLY A 914 44.24 -19.74 -19.29
C GLY A 914 42.73 -19.74 -19.62
N LYS A 915 42.01 -18.81 -18.99
CA LYS A 915 40.72 -18.14 -19.28
C LYS A 915 39.72 -18.60 -20.40
N THR A 916 38.45 -18.21 -20.13
CA THR A 916 37.34 -17.80 -21.02
C THR A 916 36.56 -18.82 -21.88
N ASP A 917 35.26 -18.90 -21.58
CA ASP A 917 34.07 -18.67 -22.45
C ASP A 917 33.95 -19.36 -23.83
N ASP A 918 32.84 -20.10 -24.08
CA ASP A 918 31.68 -19.64 -24.90
C ASP A 918 30.50 -20.67 -24.90
N HIS A 919 29.40 -20.38 -25.63
CA HIS A 919 28.12 -21.10 -25.73
C HIS A 919 28.11 -22.39 -26.61
N GLY A 920 27.05 -23.24 -26.53
CA GLY A 920 26.82 -24.31 -27.54
C GLY A 920 25.78 -25.43 -27.30
N THR A 921 24.48 -25.12 -27.23
CA THR A 921 23.29 -25.93 -27.66
C THR A 921 23.22 -27.49 -27.61
N THR A 922 22.17 -28.02 -26.93
CA THR A 922 21.03 -28.89 -27.41
C THR A 922 21.28 -30.08 -28.40
N PRO A 923 20.46 -31.18 -28.47
CA PRO A 923 19.01 -31.25 -28.18
C PRO A 923 18.36 -32.60 -27.71
N THR A 924 17.01 -32.58 -27.70
CA THR A 924 15.99 -33.67 -27.79
C THR A 924 15.42 -34.36 -26.54
N THR A 925 14.10 -34.55 -26.61
CA THR A 925 13.14 -35.10 -25.63
C THR A 925 12.88 -36.61 -25.90
N PRO A 926 12.16 -37.36 -25.02
CA PRO A 926 10.72 -37.55 -25.30
C PRO A 926 9.77 -37.82 -24.10
N SER A 927 8.48 -37.62 -24.39
CA SER A 927 7.29 -38.35 -23.89
C SER A 927 6.65 -38.05 -22.51
N LYS A 928 5.32 -38.22 -22.53
CA LYS A 928 4.30 -38.00 -21.50
C LYS A 928 3.49 -39.31 -21.33
N PRO A 929 2.99 -39.66 -20.14
CA PRO A 929 1.88 -40.61 -19.97
C PRO A 929 0.55 -39.91 -19.68
N ASP A 930 -0.58 -40.63 -19.78
CA ASP A 930 -1.91 -40.05 -19.94
C ASP A 930 -3.05 -40.85 -19.28
N GLN A 931 -4.06 -40.13 -18.77
CA GLN A 931 -5.46 -40.54 -18.47
C GLN A 931 -5.81 -41.66 -17.43
N GLY A 932 -6.96 -41.45 -16.78
CA GLY A 932 -7.82 -42.47 -16.16
C GLY A 932 -7.80 -42.55 -14.61
N LYS A 933 -8.84 -43.03 -13.90
CA LYS A 933 -10.29 -42.69 -13.81
C LYS A 933 -10.89 -43.58 -12.67
N ALA A 934 -12.03 -43.19 -12.10
CA ALA A 934 -12.91 -43.90 -11.14
C ALA A 934 -12.68 -43.49 -9.66
N ASP A 935 -13.67 -42.99 -8.92
CA ASP A 935 -14.98 -43.55 -8.45
C ASP A 935 -14.74 -44.53 -7.25
N ASP A 936 -15.54 -44.62 -6.18
CA ASP A 936 -16.95 -44.23 -5.95
C ASP A 936 -17.27 -44.05 -4.42
N HIS A 937 -18.53 -43.71 -4.09
CA HIS A 937 -19.25 -43.76 -2.80
C HIS A 937 -19.06 -42.61 -1.78
N LYS A 938 -20.06 -42.22 -0.95
CA LYS A 938 -21.55 -42.10 -1.02
C LYS A 938 -22.00 -41.57 0.37
N GLY A 939 -23.13 -40.86 0.55
CA GLY A 939 -24.16 -40.37 -0.35
C GLY A 939 -25.21 -39.54 0.44
N ASP A 940 -26.31 -39.16 -0.24
CA ASP A 940 -27.68 -38.83 0.24
C ASP A 940 -27.85 -37.84 1.43
N ASP A 941 -28.81 -36.90 1.50
CA ASP A 941 -29.91 -36.45 0.61
C ASP A 941 -30.34 -35.03 1.11
N SER A 942 -31.17 -34.19 0.46
CA SER A 942 -32.16 -34.35 -0.61
C SER A 942 -32.40 -33.03 -1.38
N HIS A 943 -33.18 -33.10 -2.47
CA HIS A 943 -33.38 -32.01 -3.44
C HIS A 943 -34.59 -31.09 -3.16
N THR A 944 -34.56 -29.88 -3.74
CA THR A 944 -35.67 -29.40 -4.60
C THR A 944 -35.17 -28.39 -5.64
N ALA A 945 -35.72 -28.47 -6.86
CA ALA A 945 -35.52 -27.50 -7.95
C ALA A 945 -36.87 -26.82 -8.28
N THR A 946 -37.10 -25.93 -9.26
CA THR A 946 -36.48 -25.61 -10.58
C THR A 946 -37.12 -24.25 -11.05
N PRO A 947 -37.02 -23.78 -12.32
CA PRO A 947 -35.88 -23.26 -13.10
C PRO A 947 -36.08 -21.79 -13.60
N SER A 948 -35.11 -21.19 -14.30
CA SER A 948 -35.29 -20.40 -15.56
C SER A 948 -34.01 -19.70 -16.06
N ASN A 949 -33.90 -19.52 -17.38
CA ASN A 949 -32.79 -18.94 -18.19
C ASN A 949 -33.36 -18.70 -19.63
N PRO A 950 -32.74 -17.99 -20.61
CA PRO A 950 -31.59 -17.06 -20.64
C PRO A 950 -31.89 -15.68 -21.28
N THR A 951 -30.88 -14.77 -21.39
CA THR A 951 -30.39 -14.20 -22.69
C THR A 951 -29.20 -13.23 -22.52
N THR A 952 -28.23 -13.31 -23.44
CA THR A 952 -27.19 -12.31 -23.79
C THR A 952 -27.59 -11.64 -25.14
N PRO A 953 -26.86 -10.68 -25.78
CA PRO A 953 -25.48 -10.17 -25.58
C PRO A 953 -25.34 -8.61 -25.58
N SER A 954 -24.14 -7.99 -25.45
CA SER A 954 -23.26 -7.59 -26.58
C SER A 954 -21.91 -6.95 -26.16
N LYS A 955 -20.93 -6.92 -27.07
CA LYS A 955 -19.59 -6.25 -27.05
C LYS A 955 -19.65 -4.96 -27.96
N PRO A 956 -18.59 -4.19 -28.35
CA PRO A 956 -17.12 -4.30 -28.12
C PRO A 956 -16.31 -2.99 -27.83
N SER A 957 -14.97 -3.12 -27.78
CA SER A 957 -13.90 -2.15 -28.13
C SER A 957 -13.66 -0.90 -27.24
N ASP A 958 -12.47 -0.28 -27.21
CA ASP A 958 -11.26 -0.49 -28.05
C ASP A 958 -9.91 -0.36 -27.29
N ASN A 959 -8.77 -0.63 -27.96
CA ASN A 959 -7.44 -0.71 -27.34
C ASN A 959 -6.25 -0.28 -28.25
N SER A 960 -5.61 0.86 -27.98
CA SER A 960 -4.18 1.17 -28.29
C SER A 960 -3.74 2.47 -27.54
N HIS A 961 -2.55 2.64 -26.92
CA HIS A 961 -1.12 2.48 -27.33
C HIS A 961 -0.63 3.73 -28.11
N VAL A 962 0.39 4.52 -27.68
CA VAL A 962 1.85 4.27 -27.87
C VAL A 962 2.78 5.32 -27.17
N THR A 963 3.81 4.84 -26.44
CA THR A 963 5.17 5.39 -26.09
C THR A 963 5.50 6.82 -25.57
N THR A 964 6.07 6.89 -24.34
CA THR A 964 7.46 7.33 -23.90
C THR A 964 8.30 8.37 -24.69
N PRO A 965 9.30 9.13 -24.09
CA PRO A 965 10.10 8.76 -22.90
C PRO A 965 10.57 9.84 -21.87
N LYS A 966 10.97 9.30 -20.71
CA LYS A 966 11.97 9.70 -19.67
C LYS A 966 12.78 11.02 -19.78
N GLY A 967 12.94 11.70 -18.63
CA GLY A 967 14.07 12.57 -18.29
C GLY A 967 14.28 12.66 -16.76
N ASP A 968 15.53 12.52 -16.27
CA ASP A 968 15.86 12.49 -14.83
C ASP A 968 16.32 13.86 -14.30
N THR A 969 15.99 14.21 -13.04
CA THR A 969 16.90 15.00 -12.18
C THR A 969 16.53 14.90 -10.69
N LYS A 970 17.53 15.04 -9.81
CA LYS A 970 17.41 15.00 -8.35
C LYS A 970 18.04 16.25 -7.76
N THR A 971 17.29 17.00 -6.96
CA THR A 971 17.82 18.05 -6.05
C THR A 971 17.20 17.90 -4.68
N ASP A 972 18.05 18.04 -3.67
CA ASP A 972 17.75 17.84 -2.25
C ASP A 972 17.79 19.19 -1.54
N THR A 973 16.77 19.53 -0.73
CA THR A 973 16.83 20.70 0.16
C THR A 973 15.81 20.60 1.29
N THR A 974 16.30 20.48 2.53
CA THR A 974 15.48 20.32 3.73
C THR A 974 15.24 21.65 4.46
N THR A 975 13.98 22.07 4.60
CA THR A 975 13.52 22.95 5.69
C THR A 975 12.14 22.49 6.15
N ASN A 976 12.07 21.87 7.32
CA ASN A 976 10.84 21.25 7.82
C ASN A 976 10.19 22.09 8.93
N THR A 977 9.13 22.84 8.61
CA THR A 977 8.22 23.47 9.57
C THR A 977 6.93 22.66 9.69
N THR A 978 7.03 21.49 10.35
CA THR A 978 5.87 20.64 10.66
C THR A 978 4.81 21.39 11.46
N LEU A 979 3.60 21.46 10.91
CA LEU A 979 2.40 21.92 11.60
C LEU A 979 2.10 20.97 12.79
N PRO A 980 1.72 21.49 13.97
CA PRO A 980 1.27 20.66 15.09
C PRO A 980 0.07 19.78 14.72
N SER A 981 0.03 18.54 15.23
CA SER A 981 -1.00 17.55 14.88
C SER A 981 -2.41 17.88 15.37
N ASP A 982 -2.55 18.90 16.22
CA ASP A 982 -3.81 19.41 16.78
C ASP A 982 -4.26 20.75 16.15
N ALA A 983 -3.50 21.25 15.17
CA ALA A 983 -3.80 22.49 14.47
C ALA A 983 -5.04 22.36 13.57
N HIS A 984 -5.96 23.31 13.70
CA HIS A 984 -7.18 23.40 12.90
C HIS A 984 -7.53 24.86 12.57
N VAL A 985 -8.55 25.07 11.74
CA VAL A 985 -8.98 26.42 11.31
C VAL A 985 -10.24 26.84 12.06
N VAL A 986 -10.19 28.04 12.65
CA VAL A 986 -11.35 28.74 13.24
C VAL A 986 -11.32 30.19 12.73
N ASP A 987 -12.45 30.69 12.22
CA ASP A 987 -12.64 32.05 11.72
C ASP A 987 -11.52 32.56 10.77
N GLY A 988 -11.00 31.66 9.92
CA GLY A 988 -9.94 31.95 8.96
C GLY A 988 -8.51 31.98 9.53
N GLN A 989 -8.35 31.72 10.82
CA GLN A 989 -7.05 31.67 11.51
C GLN A 989 -6.70 30.22 11.89
N VAL A 990 -5.41 29.93 12.00
CA VAL A 990 -4.90 28.60 12.36
C VAL A 990 -4.69 28.56 13.87
N VAL A 991 -5.36 27.64 14.57
CA VAL A 991 -5.37 27.53 16.03
C VAL A 991 -4.99 26.14 16.52
N ASN A 992 -4.43 26.03 17.72
CA ASN A 992 -4.20 24.76 18.43
C ASN A 992 -5.48 24.20 19.05
N ALA A 993 -5.44 23.01 19.68
CA ALA A 993 -6.57 22.41 20.38
C ALA A 993 -7.11 23.22 21.59
N GLN A 994 -6.47 24.33 21.96
CA GLN A 994 -6.92 25.27 22.99
C GLN A 994 -7.48 26.58 22.40
N GLY A 995 -7.65 26.65 21.08
CA GLY A 995 -8.17 27.84 20.37
C GLY A 995 -7.18 29.00 20.27
N GLN A 996 -5.90 28.78 20.57
CA GLN A 996 -4.86 29.80 20.49
C GLN A 996 -4.25 29.83 19.10
N VAL A 997 -4.16 31.03 18.51
CA VAL A 997 -3.61 31.24 17.16
C VAL A 997 -2.14 30.83 17.10
N ILE A 998 -1.79 29.98 16.14
CA ILE A 998 -0.43 29.47 15.91
C ILE A 998 0.33 30.49 15.03
N PRO A 999 1.35 31.19 15.55
CA PRO A 999 2.11 32.15 14.76
C PRO A 999 2.89 31.45 13.63
N GLY A 1000 3.03 32.12 12.48
CA GLY A 1000 3.76 31.56 11.33
C GLY A 1000 2.91 30.72 10.36
N PHE A 1001 1.58 30.70 10.52
CA PHE A 1001 0.65 30.06 9.57
C PHE A 1001 -0.55 30.95 9.24
N LYS A 1002 -1.08 30.82 8.03
CA LYS A 1002 -2.32 31.47 7.55
C LYS A 1002 -3.18 30.48 6.76
N VAL A 1003 -4.43 30.84 6.47
CA VAL A 1003 -5.31 30.08 5.59
C VAL A 1003 -5.42 30.79 4.25
N GLU A 1004 -5.00 30.14 3.16
CA GLU A 1004 -5.21 30.60 1.78
C GLU A 1004 -5.97 29.54 0.99
N ASN A 1005 -7.08 29.93 0.34
CA ASN A 1005 -7.97 29.04 -0.41
C ASN A 1005 -8.35 27.75 0.36
N GLY A 1006 -8.64 27.88 1.65
CA GLY A 1006 -9.00 26.77 2.54
C GLY A 1006 -7.84 25.87 2.97
N THR A 1007 -6.61 26.17 2.57
CA THR A 1007 -5.41 25.39 2.90
C THR A 1007 -4.52 26.14 3.89
N ILE A 1008 -3.95 25.44 4.87
CA ILE A 1008 -2.98 26.00 5.82
C ILE A 1008 -1.62 26.13 5.13
N VAL A 1009 -1.04 27.34 5.13
CA VAL A 1009 0.28 27.63 4.56
C VAL A 1009 1.13 28.44 5.53
N ALA A 1010 2.44 28.19 5.53
CA ALA A 1010 3.39 28.87 6.42
C ALA A 1010 3.67 30.32 5.96
N THR A 1011 3.80 31.24 6.90
CA THR A 1011 4.16 32.65 6.66
C THR A 1011 5.62 32.91 7.04
N ASN A 1012 6.50 32.89 6.04
CA ASN A 1012 7.93 33.08 6.21
C ASN A 1012 8.30 34.54 6.53
N ASN A 1013 8.22 34.93 7.80
CA ASN A 1013 8.97 36.07 8.33
C ASN A 1013 9.25 35.94 9.83
N SER A 1014 10.43 36.36 10.29
CA SER A 1014 10.95 36.05 11.64
C SER A 1014 10.99 37.27 12.56
N ALA A 1015 10.43 37.16 13.77
CA ALA A 1015 10.57 38.16 14.84
C ALA A 1015 10.43 37.55 16.26
N THR A 1016 11.59 37.35 16.90
CA THR A 1016 11.92 37.39 18.35
C THR A 1016 10.82 37.38 19.44
N ALA A 1017 11.06 36.57 20.48
CA ALA A 1017 10.18 36.30 21.62
C ALA A 1017 10.11 37.38 22.74
N ALA A 1018 9.08 37.25 23.59
CA ALA A 1018 8.99 37.76 24.97
C ALA A 1018 8.26 36.71 25.85
N SER A 1019 8.29 36.82 27.19
CA SER A 1019 7.96 35.72 28.12
C SER A 1019 7.16 36.12 29.37
N VAL A 1020 6.92 35.14 30.27
CA VAL A 1020 6.43 35.22 31.68
C VAL A 1020 4.91 34.98 31.92
N ASN A 1021 4.59 33.79 32.49
CA ASN A 1021 4.04 33.53 33.85
C ASN A 1021 2.98 34.53 34.45
N THR A 1022 1.95 34.18 35.25
CA THR A 1022 1.74 33.06 36.22
C THR A 1022 0.23 32.70 36.43
N THR A 1023 -0.03 31.63 37.21
CA THR A 1023 -1.16 31.41 38.16
C THR A 1023 -2.63 31.28 37.69
N ALA A 1024 -3.26 30.18 38.10
CA ALA A 1024 -4.68 30.11 38.48
C ALA A 1024 -4.82 30.31 40.03
N PRO A 1025 -6.03 30.54 40.60
CA PRO A 1025 -7.00 29.45 40.80
C PRO A 1025 -8.52 29.80 40.70
N VAL A 1026 -9.28 28.81 40.22
CA VAL A 1026 -10.64 28.36 40.64
C VAL A 1026 -11.61 29.34 41.36
N ALA A 1027 -12.78 29.61 40.76
CA ALA A 1027 -14.12 29.36 41.37
C ALA A 1027 -15.33 29.78 40.49
N SER A 1028 -16.43 29.03 40.64
CA SER A 1028 -17.86 29.42 40.45
C SER A 1028 -18.30 30.14 39.16
N ALA A 1029 -18.83 29.37 38.19
CA ALA A 1029 -19.69 29.89 37.13
C ALA A 1029 -21.17 29.91 37.58
N THR A 1030 -21.75 31.10 37.75
CA THR A 1030 -23.20 31.29 38.01
C THR A 1030 -23.94 31.56 36.71
N THR A 1031 -25.01 30.82 36.45
CA THR A 1031 -25.82 30.92 35.22
C THR A 1031 -26.54 32.28 35.11
N MET A 1032 -26.29 33.02 34.03
CA MET A 1032 -27.10 34.19 33.66
C MET A 1032 -28.44 33.76 33.04
N THR A 1033 -29.53 34.48 33.33
CA THR A 1033 -30.89 34.13 32.88
C THR A 1033 -31.24 34.73 31.52
N ARG A 1034 -32.25 34.14 30.86
CA ARG A 1034 -32.65 34.46 29.48
C ARG A 1034 -33.13 35.91 29.30
N GLU A 1035 -33.61 36.56 30.36
CA GLU A 1035 -34.00 37.97 30.39
C GLU A 1035 -32.82 38.92 30.17
N GLN A 1036 -31.65 38.61 30.75
CA GLN A 1036 -30.48 39.51 30.70
C GLN A 1036 -29.90 39.67 29.29
N TYR A 1037 -30.04 38.64 28.44
CA TYR A 1037 -29.67 38.70 27.02
C TYR A 1037 -30.65 39.53 26.16
N ARG A 1038 -31.91 39.70 26.59
CA ARG A 1038 -32.90 40.51 25.85
C ARG A 1038 -32.71 42.03 26.04
N ALA A 1039 -31.96 42.45 27.05
CA ALA A 1039 -31.75 43.86 27.39
C ALA A 1039 -30.67 44.56 26.54
N SER A 1040 -29.79 43.82 25.84
CA SER A 1040 -28.63 44.38 25.13
C SER A 1040 -28.88 44.76 23.65
N GLN A 1041 -30.01 44.34 23.06
CA GLN A 1041 -30.28 44.50 21.62
C GLN A 1041 -31.04 45.79 21.25
N ASN A 1042 -31.74 46.43 22.20
CA ASN A 1042 -32.60 47.58 21.92
C ASN A 1042 -31.98 48.92 22.32
N ASN A 1043 -31.06 49.48 21.52
CA ASN A 1043 -30.82 50.92 21.54
C ASN A 1043 -30.10 51.51 20.30
N LYS A 1044 -30.89 51.92 19.29
CA LYS A 1044 -30.68 53.14 18.47
C LYS A 1044 -31.75 53.29 17.38
N THR A 1045 -32.54 54.36 17.49
CA THR A 1045 -33.50 54.81 16.47
C THR A 1045 -33.32 56.31 16.21
N ASN A 1046 -33.22 56.71 14.95
CA ASN A 1046 -33.57 58.02 14.39
C ASN A 1046 -33.38 57.92 12.85
N THR A 1047 -34.43 58.09 12.03
CA THR A 1047 -34.82 59.35 11.34
C THR A 1047 -33.70 59.90 10.44
N ASP A 1048 -33.88 60.12 9.13
CA ASP A 1048 -35.10 60.46 8.37
C ASP A 1048 -35.21 59.77 6.98
N ALA A 1049 -36.20 60.17 6.17
CA ALA A 1049 -36.69 59.44 5.00
C ALA A 1049 -36.33 60.03 3.61
N LYS A 1050 -36.64 59.22 2.58
CA LYS A 1050 -36.72 59.46 1.11
C LYS A 1050 -35.50 59.20 0.23
N THR A 1051 -35.86 58.83 -1.02
CA THR A 1051 -35.07 58.56 -2.24
C THR A 1051 -34.39 57.19 -2.33
N LEU A 1052 -34.51 56.60 -3.52
CA LEU A 1052 -34.03 55.27 -3.90
C LEU A 1052 -32.64 55.37 -4.54
N PRO A 1053 -31.71 54.43 -4.28
CA PRO A 1053 -30.52 54.28 -5.11
C PRO A 1053 -30.92 53.83 -6.52
N GLN A 1054 -30.58 54.63 -7.53
CA GLN A 1054 -30.80 54.28 -8.94
C GLN A 1054 -29.77 53.25 -9.42
N THR A 1055 -30.08 52.56 -10.51
CA THR A 1055 -29.15 51.65 -11.19
C THR A 1055 -28.07 52.40 -11.97
N GLY A 1056 -26.81 52.16 -11.62
CA GLY A 1056 -25.67 52.28 -12.52
C GLY A 1056 -24.98 53.65 -12.62
N ASN A 1057 -23.68 53.60 -12.93
CA ASN A 1057 -22.97 54.65 -13.66
C ASN A 1057 -21.96 53.98 -14.61
N HIS A 1058 -21.62 54.66 -15.71
CA HIS A 1058 -20.86 54.12 -16.85
C HIS A 1058 -19.49 54.78 -17.00
N ASN A 1059 -18.60 54.11 -17.75
CA ASN A 1059 -17.77 54.73 -18.78
C ASN A 1059 -17.69 53.72 -19.96
N GLN A 1060 -18.26 54.01 -21.13
CA GLN A 1060 -17.65 54.73 -22.27
C GLN A 1060 -16.47 53.94 -22.91
N ALA A 1061 -16.42 53.63 -24.21
CA ALA A 1061 -17.39 53.71 -25.33
C ALA A 1061 -16.92 52.79 -26.51
N GLY A 1062 -17.80 52.35 -27.45
CA GLY A 1062 -17.36 51.39 -28.49
C GLY A 1062 -18.34 50.91 -29.59
N LEU A 1063 -19.06 51.82 -30.25
CA LEU A 1063 -19.62 51.72 -31.64
C LEU A 1063 -20.11 50.37 -32.26
N VAL A 1064 -21.44 50.33 -32.53
CA VAL A 1064 -22.11 49.95 -33.82
C VAL A 1064 -22.11 48.49 -34.33
N GLY A 1065 -23.30 48.01 -34.76
CA GLY A 1065 -23.49 46.80 -35.58
C GLY A 1065 -24.77 45.98 -35.24
N LEU A 1066 -25.97 46.57 -35.23
CA LEU A 1066 -26.92 46.56 -36.37
C LEU A 1066 -27.08 45.18 -37.06
N GLY A 1067 -28.23 44.51 -36.84
CA GLY A 1067 -28.54 43.20 -37.45
C GLY A 1067 -29.90 42.62 -37.06
N ILE A 1068 -31.01 43.20 -37.55
CA ILE A 1068 -32.37 42.67 -37.37
C ILE A 1068 -32.69 41.66 -38.47
N ALA A 1069 -33.14 40.46 -38.10
CA ALA A 1069 -33.76 39.50 -39.01
C ALA A 1069 -34.73 38.55 -38.29
N THR A 1070 -35.95 39.01 -38.00
CA THR A 1070 -37.10 38.12 -37.78
C THR A 1070 -37.67 37.68 -39.14
N LEU A 1071 -38.05 36.41 -39.28
CA LEU A 1071 -39.08 36.02 -40.25
C LEU A 1071 -39.78 34.72 -39.83
N ILE A 1072 -41.07 34.65 -40.14
CA ILE A 1072 -41.99 33.58 -39.77
C ILE A 1072 -42.40 32.84 -41.05
N SER A 1073 -42.47 31.52 -40.98
CA SER A 1073 -43.22 30.71 -41.94
C SER A 1073 -43.95 29.57 -41.22
N MET A 1074 -45.28 29.63 -41.21
CA MET A 1074 -46.16 28.56 -40.72
C MET A 1074 -46.46 27.53 -41.83
N PHE A 1075 -47.45 26.67 -41.58
CA PHE A 1075 -47.92 25.51 -42.37
C PHE A 1075 -47.10 24.22 -42.18
N GLY A 1076 -47.72 23.06 -41.92
CA GLY A 1076 -49.16 22.80 -41.76
C GLY A 1076 -49.49 21.48 -41.08
N LEU A 1077 -50.76 21.29 -40.71
CA LEU A 1077 -51.26 20.17 -39.91
C LEU A 1077 -51.24 18.83 -40.67
N ALA A 1078 -50.91 17.76 -39.96
CA ALA A 1078 -51.56 16.45 -40.09
C ALA A 1078 -51.60 15.79 -38.71
N ALA A 1079 -52.73 15.20 -38.31
CA ALA A 1079 -52.91 14.65 -36.97
C ALA A 1079 -53.65 13.31 -36.98
N THR A 1080 -53.17 12.35 -36.18
CA THR A 1080 -54.00 11.33 -35.54
C THR A 1080 -53.28 10.72 -34.33
N ASN A 1081 -53.98 10.69 -33.19
CA ASN A 1081 -54.17 9.57 -32.25
C ASN A 1081 -53.20 8.36 -32.34
N LYS A 1082 -52.80 7.74 -31.23
CA LYS A 1082 -53.68 7.36 -30.09
C LYS A 1082 -52.90 7.02 -28.82
N LYS A 1083 -53.60 7.11 -27.68
CA LYS A 1083 -53.20 6.73 -26.31
C LYS A 1083 -52.35 5.44 -26.22
N TYR A 1084 -51.33 5.45 -25.35
CA TYR A 1084 -51.48 4.91 -23.99
C TYR A 1084 -50.76 5.81 -22.98
#